data_AF-A0A7H9EAW3-F1
#
_entry.id   AF-A0A7H9EAW3-F1
#
_cell.length_a   1.000
_cell.length_b   1.000
_cell.length_c   1.000
_cell.angle_alpha   90.00
_cell.angle_beta   90.00
_cell.angle_gamma   90.00
#
_symmetry.space_group_name_H-M   'P 1'
#
loop_
_entity.id
_entity.type
_entity.pdbx_description
1 polymer ?
#
loop_
_entity_poly.entity_id
_entity_poly.type
_entity_poly.pdbx_seq_one_letter_code
_entity_poly.pdbx_strand_id
1 'polypeptide(L)'
;MVEETKVTHDNNGRFYRIKMDIAKEGSSLWDLTPYFKGRVGDNRFGLQVTWTYQGRLLDVTGMKPYISGNVGNYSFDDKKELQLADDAATVHYTGSPDDCQSGGRAVYYFPEQMFPRDGIFKGYIGLLDDRDDSSQPHISGVTVWFRVLPGIAQMGHACDVYISDLDKALSNFKETLRQHNIDYENQLNSNNAEFQRQVKQVIADARNAYNSQVANSRDAMNALDAEVKANRAELTNINDHLAGVEQQIAIHDIVTIPQHQEDLKNISNAIDERLANVKTAPVAVENAATLQQRYPNGADGIFITADTGHKWLWLSDQWTDCGEYQAIGIGDELIDPIKQQQKFDEENIATSYSLINQNTAQIKENTTDIQSVEGAGVLTYVHITDQSGNRITDQNGNELIAQKWLVMVDKTLTQSDLPADAKAVGDAINSATEFKPEKYGIPALYLWGNNILSLKDKSKTLKNEVTYKFPHFHVQGTINKFKVQGASSAHLPKKNYTLNLDQDIVAFPDFGKQHKYVIKANYTDASQALNVVNAKLWGKIRATHYQVSDALQDNAGNYLTDNNGNHIIAETNPQLSIGGNYGAVDGFPIALYINDQYWGLYSFNIPKDDWMAKMPSEAGYAIVDAVWSPQGALQQETNFKDQMELQFCGTEDSKWALDSINKMIDAVMAHYDNASDFDQAVNSLVDLDSAYDYYIYSVLVNNNDGLFRNYLLQTFDGKKWYFAAYDLDTTFGRTPDFLEHTLANSDTNDFRDHGVTFENAVGSNRLMYQLWKFHKSEILSRARDLINGVMSVSSVDTAFVDYVRMIPKIALDEEIKVWSGTPNTSVDNVNRIGRWYMQRINWFNKRYLDTQSSELEQLKEKVSNLEHIAAGK
;
A
#
# COMPACT_ATOMS: atom_id res chain seq x y z
N MET A 1 -19.50 16.10 33.46
CA MET A 1 -20.18 17.15 34.24
C MET A 1 -20.82 18.08 33.22
N VAL A 2 -22.14 18.01 33.10
CA VAL A 2 -22.93 18.79 32.13
C VAL A 2 -23.39 20.05 32.85
N GLU A 3 -23.05 21.23 32.35
CA GLU A 3 -23.59 22.49 32.85
C GLU A 3 -25.09 22.56 32.53
N GLU A 4 -25.93 22.52 33.56
CA GLU A 4 -27.35 22.84 33.44
C GLU A 4 -27.50 24.35 33.18
N THR A 5 -27.96 24.70 31.98
CA THR A 5 -28.37 26.06 31.63
C THR A 5 -29.56 26.49 32.50
N LYS A 6 -29.32 27.18 33.61
CA LYS A 6 -30.37 27.82 34.41
C LYS A 6 -30.93 29.03 33.65
N VAL A 7 -32.11 28.86 33.07
CA VAL A 7 -32.88 29.98 32.49
C VAL A 7 -33.46 30.83 33.63
N THR A 8 -32.92 32.04 33.84
CA THR A 8 -33.52 33.05 34.71
C THR A 8 -34.36 34.03 33.89
N HIS A 9 -35.69 33.93 34.00
CA HIS A 9 -36.61 34.96 33.50
C HIS A 9 -37.01 35.89 34.66
N ASP A 10 -36.43 37.08 34.72
CA ASP A 10 -36.93 38.23 35.49
C ASP A 10 -37.93 39.01 34.60
N ASN A 11 -39.15 39.23 35.10
CA ASN A 11 -40.25 39.82 34.34
C ASN A 11 -40.52 41.30 34.68
N ASN A 12 -39.66 41.97 35.45
CA ASN A 12 -39.80 43.38 35.82
C ASN A 12 -41.19 43.74 36.39
N GLY A 13 -41.83 42.80 37.11
CA GLY A 13 -43.16 43.02 37.71
C GLY A 13 -44.34 42.99 36.74
N ARG A 14 -44.15 42.57 35.47
CA ARG A 14 -45.24 42.41 34.50
C ARG A 14 -45.85 41.01 34.58
N PHE A 15 -47.16 40.93 34.85
CA PHE A 15 -47.90 39.67 34.80
C PHE A 15 -48.14 39.24 33.35
N TYR A 16 -47.62 38.06 32.99
CA TYR A 16 -47.91 37.40 31.73
C TYR A 16 -49.34 36.82 31.76
N ARG A 17 -50.17 37.14 30.77
CA ARG A 17 -51.55 36.61 30.64
C ARG A 17 -51.72 35.90 29.30
N ILE A 18 -52.34 34.73 29.34
CA ILE A 18 -52.67 33.96 28.13
C ILE A 18 -53.99 34.48 27.57
N LYS A 19 -54.08 34.71 26.27
CA LYS A 19 -55.35 35.08 25.62
C LYS A 19 -56.07 33.80 25.16
N MET A 20 -57.33 33.62 25.55
CA MET A 20 -58.17 32.48 25.16
C MET A 20 -59.49 32.96 24.56
N ASP A 21 -59.91 32.36 23.45
CA ASP A 21 -61.15 32.72 22.76
C ASP A 21 -62.21 31.62 22.84
N ILE A 22 -63.39 31.93 23.36
CA ILE A 22 -64.49 30.96 23.50
C ILE A 22 -65.17 30.63 22.16
N ALA A 23 -64.92 31.39 21.09
CA ALA A 23 -65.45 31.11 19.75
C ALA A 23 -64.79 29.90 19.06
N LYS A 24 -63.76 29.31 19.69
CA LYS A 24 -63.07 28.10 19.23
C LYS A 24 -62.51 28.24 17.79
N GLU A 25 -61.96 29.41 17.48
CA GLU A 25 -61.35 29.72 16.18
C GLU A 25 -59.99 29.02 15.99
N GLY A 26 -60.01 27.69 15.82
CA GLY A 26 -58.85 26.91 15.38
C GLY A 26 -57.73 26.70 16.41
N SER A 27 -56.80 25.82 16.04
CA SER A 27 -55.71 25.32 16.90
C SER A 27 -54.50 26.25 16.91
N SER A 28 -53.96 26.57 18.08
CA SER A 28 -52.77 27.41 18.29
C SER A 28 -51.86 26.82 19.36
N LEU A 29 -50.54 26.98 19.25
CA LEU A 29 -49.56 26.50 20.26
C LEU A 29 -48.89 27.68 20.95
N TRP A 30 -48.88 27.65 22.28
CA TRP A 30 -48.24 28.66 23.11
C TRP A 30 -47.25 28.02 24.07
N ASP A 31 -46.05 28.59 24.17
CA ASP A 31 -45.17 28.33 25.29
C ASP A 31 -45.73 29.05 26.53
N LEU A 32 -46.18 28.26 27.50
CA LEU A 32 -46.72 28.76 28.76
C LEU A 32 -45.64 28.94 29.83
N THR A 33 -44.37 28.61 29.56
CA THR A 33 -43.23 28.80 30.48
C THR A 33 -43.08 30.26 30.98
N PRO A 34 -43.37 31.29 30.16
CA PRO A 34 -43.43 32.67 30.64
C PRO A 34 -44.65 32.97 31.53
N TYR A 35 -45.75 32.23 31.36
CA TYR A 35 -47.09 32.52 31.91
C TYR A 35 -47.42 31.70 33.16
N PHE A 36 -46.77 30.55 33.34
CA PHE A 36 -47.09 29.57 34.37
C PHE A 36 -45.83 28.82 34.83
N LYS A 37 -45.62 28.71 36.15
CA LYS A 37 -44.47 28.03 36.77
C LYS A 37 -44.86 27.11 37.94
N GLY A 38 -46.14 26.74 38.05
CA GLY A 38 -46.63 25.92 39.15
C GLY A 38 -46.10 24.49 39.10
N ARG A 39 -45.75 23.93 40.26
CA ARG A 39 -45.18 22.59 40.44
C ARG A 39 -46.21 21.63 41.04
N VAL A 40 -45.92 20.33 40.97
CA VAL A 40 -46.63 19.31 41.76
C VAL A 40 -46.57 19.71 43.25
N GLY A 41 -47.73 19.93 43.87
CA GLY A 41 -47.86 20.35 45.28
C GLY A 41 -47.89 21.86 45.54
N ASP A 42 -47.87 22.74 44.53
CA ASP A 42 -48.01 24.18 44.76
C ASP A 42 -49.47 24.55 45.12
N ASN A 43 -49.66 25.38 46.15
CA ASN A 43 -50.98 25.83 46.61
C ASN A 43 -51.24 27.31 46.29
N ARG A 44 -52.46 27.63 45.85
CA ARG A 44 -52.93 28.98 45.48
C ARG A 44 -52.07 29.68 44.40
N PHE A 45 -51.49 28.90 43.48
CA PHE A 45 -50.73 29.46 42.37
C PHE A 45 -51.65 29.82 41.19
N GLY A 46 -51.57 31.06 40.71
CA GLY A 46 -52.56 31.65 39.80
C GLY A 46 -52.18 31.61 38.32
N LEU A 47 -52.94 30.91 37.46
CA LEU A 47 -52.87 31.06 36.00
C LEU A 47 -53.72 32.26 35.56
N GLN A 48 -53.13 33.23 34.85
CA GLN A 48 -53.86 34.42 34.40
C GLN A 48 -54.29 34.31 32.94
N VAL A 49 -55.59 34.47 32.69
CA VAL A 49 -56.20 34.37 31.36
C VAL A 49 -56.93 35.66 31.00
N THR A 50 -56.87 36.04 29.72
CA THR A 50 -57.70 37.07 29.12
C THR A 50 -58.66 36.43 28.11
N TRP A 51 -59.95 36.47 28.42
CA TRP A 51 -61.00 35.87 27.62
C TRP A 51 -61.51 36.80 26.52
N THR A 52 -61.64 36.24 25.33
CA THR A 52 -62.29 36.89 24.19
C THR A 52 -63.39 36.02 23.59
N TYR A 53 -64.26 36.67 22.81
CA TYR A 53 -65.20 36.02 21.92
C TYR A 53 -65.05 36.63 20.52
N GLN A 54 -64.64 35.83 19.54
CA GLN A 54 -64.37 36.27 18.17
C GLN A 54 -63.40 37.47 18.14
N GLY A 55 -62.32 37.37 18.91
CA GLY A 55 -61.26 38.36 19.02
C GLY A 55 -61.59 39.59 19.88
N ARG A 56 -62.84 39.78 20.32
CA ARG A 56 -63.29 40.90 21.17
C ARG A 56 -63.23 40.54 22.65
N LEU A 57 -62.82 41.49 23.51
CA LEU A 57 -62.79 41.27 24.97
C LEU A 57 -64.17 40.88 25.49
N LEU A 58 -64.23 39.76 26.21
CA LEU A 58 -65.42 39.27 26.87
C LEU A 58 -65.52 39.93 28.26
N ASP A 59 -66.68 40.44 28.67
CA ASP A 59 -66.85 40.85 30.07
C ASP A 59 -67.14 39.63 30.93
N VAL A 60 -66.22 39.34 31.85
CA VAL A 60 -66.26 38.17 32.72
C VAL A 60 -66.64 38.54 34.16
N THR A 61 -66.95 39.81 34.43
CA THR A 61 -67.29 40.29 35.77
C THR A 61 -68.48 39.52 36.33
N GLY A 62 -68.34 38.94 37.52
CA GLY A 62 -69.37 38.13 38.18
C GLY A 62 -69.40 36.64 37.79
N MET A 63 -68.59 36.21 36.81
CA MET A 63 -68.36 34.79 36.50
C MET A 63 -67.25 34.21 37.37
N LYS A 64 -67.13 32.88 37.45
CA LYS A 64 -66.09 32.18 38.22
C LYS A 64 -65.11 31.44 37.30
N PRO A 65 -63.79 31.49 37.53
CA PRO A 65 -62.84 30.64 36.80
C PRO A 65 -63.10 29.15 37.09
N TYR A 66 -63.13 28.32 36.06
CA TYR A 66 -63.44 26.90 36.13
C TYR A 66 -62.44 26.05 35.32
N ILE A 67 -61.91 24.98 35.90
CA ILE A 67 -61.09 24.00 35.17
C ILE A 67 -61.42 22.58 35.66
N SER A 68 -61.44 21.61 34.75
CA SER A 68 -61.67 20.19 35.07
C SER A 68 -60.99 19.29 34.06
N GLY A 69 -60.36 18.20 34.49
CA GLY A 69 -59.68 17.28 33.58
C GLY A 69 -59.05 16.10 34.29
N ASN A 70 -58.18 15.40 33.58
CA ASN A 70 -57.43 14.26 34.11
C ASN A 70 -55.92 14.48 33.92
N VAL A 71 -55.12 13.99 34.86
CA VAL A 71 -53.65 14.08 34.88
C VAL A 71 -53.03 12.69 34.99
N GLY A 72 -52.18 12.30 34.04
CA GLY A 72 -51.45 11.04 34.13
C GLY A 72 -50.62 10.70 32.90
N ASN A 73 -50.14 9.46 32.87
CA ASN A 73 -49.46 8.90 31.70
C ASN A 73 -50.40 8.90 30.48
N TYR A 74 -49.84 8.93 29.28
CA TYR A 74 -50.63 9.03 28.06
C TYR A 74 -50.07 8.16 26.94
N SER A 75 -50.94 7.85 25.98
CA SER A 75 -50.65 7.20 24.72
C SER A 75 -51.48 7.87 23.60
N PHE A 76 -51.34 7.41 22.37
CA PHE A 76 -52.18 7.83 21.26
C PHE A 76 -52.89 6.60 20.69
N ASP A 77 -54.18 6.72 20.39
CA ASP A 77 -54.97 5.64 19.78
C ASP A 77 -54.76 5.52 18.27
N ASP A 78 -55.43 4.55 17.63
CA ASP A 78 -55.35 4.30 16.19
C ASP A 78 -55.85 5.48 15.32
N LYS A 79 -56.65 6.38 15.92
CA LYS A 79 -57.10 7.63 15.29
C LYS A 79 -56.16 8.81 15.59
N LYS A 80 -55.09 8.56 16.33
CA LYS A 80 -54.03 9.50 16.73
C LYS A 80 -54.53 10.58 17.70
N GLU A 81 -55.60 10.28 18.44
CA GLU A 81 -56.10 11.15 19.51
C GLU A 81 -55.34 10.86 20.80
N LEU A 82 -55.04 11.89 21.60
CA LEU A 82 -54.35 11.70 22.88
C LEU A 82 -55.26 10.98 23.87
N GLN A 83 -54.81 9.82 24.35
CA GLN A 83 -55.48 9.02 25.36
C GLN A 83 -54.69 9.05 26.66
N LEU A 84 -55.38 9.35 27.76
CA LEU A 84 -54.81 9.19 29.09
C LEU A 84 -54.88 7.72 29.50
N ALA A 85 -53.86 7.24 30.20
CA ALA A 85 -53.87 5.93 30.81
C ALA A 85 -55.04 5.79 31.80
N ASP A 86 -55.57 4.57 31.94
CA ASP A 86 -56.75 4.29 32.78
C ASP A 86 -56.57 4.71 34.24
N ASP A 87 -55.32 4.88 34.71
CA ASP A 87 -54.98 5.28 36.07
C ASP A 87 -54.81 6.81 36.26
N ALA A 88 -55.15 7.62 35.25
CA ALA A 88 -55.05 9.08 35.31
C ALA A 88 -55.98 9.70 36.36
N ALA A 89 -55.45 10.60 37.17
CA ALA A 89 -56.16 11.23 38.27
C ALA A 89 -57.08 12.36 37.78
N THR A 90 -58.35 12.36 38.17
CA THR A 90 -59.28 13.46 37.89
C THR A 90 -59.03 14.64 38.81
N VAL A 91 -58.98 15.85 38.25
CA VAL A 91 -58.74 17.10 38.96
C VAL A 91 -59.75 18.16 38.55
N HIS A 92 -60.15 19.00 39.50
CA HIS A 92 -61.17 20.02 39.30
C HIS A 92 -60.90 21.25 40.19
N TYR A 93 -61.18 22.45 39.67
CA TYR A 93 -61.15 23.70 40.41
C TYR A 93 -62.25 24.66 39.93
N THR A 94 -62.91 25.31 40.90
CA THR A 94 -63.84 26.44 40.69
C THR A 94 -63.43 27.58 41.62
N GLY A 95 -63.25 28.77 41.06
CA GLY A 95 -62.83 29.97 41.78
C GLY A 95 -63.97 30.85 42.28
N SER A 96 -63.62 32.06 42.75
CA SER A 96 -64.55 33.09 43.21
C SER A 96 -64.92 34.06 42.08
N PRO A 97 -66.09 34.73 42.11
CA PRO A 97 -66.39 35.83 41.21
C PRO A 97 -65.37 36.98 41.28
N ASP A 98 -64.72 37.16 42.43
CA ASP A 98 -63.68 38.18 42.64
C ASP A 98 -62.41 37.92 41.81
N ASP A 99 -62.23 36.69 41.33
CA ASP A 99 -61.10 36.29 40.50
C ASP A 99 -61.29 36.70 39.02
N CYS A 100 -62.47 37.22 38.68
CA CYS A 100 -62.86 37.71 37.36
C CYS A 100 -63.11 39.23 37.38
N GLN A 101 -62.51 39.95 36.44
CA GLN A 101 -62.56 41.40 36.35
C GLN A 101 -62.95 41.86 34.93
N SER A 102 -63.37 43.11 34.81
CA SER A 102 -63.68 43.74 33.53
C SER A 102 -62.50 43.65 32.54
N GLY A 103 -62.82 43.64 31.25
CA GLY A 103 -61.83 43.49 30.18
C GLY A 103 -61.28 42.05 30.04
N GLY A 104 -62.10 41.04 30.35
CA GLY A 104 -61.82 39.63 30.09
C GLY A 104 -60.85 38.95 31.05
N ARG A 105 -60.47 39.59 32.15
CA ARG A 105 -59.37 39.10 32.99
C ARG A 105 -59.88 38.12 34.03
N ALA A 106 -59.34 36.90 34.03
CA ALA A 106 -59.64 35.87 35.02
C ALA A 106 -58.34 35.26 35.56
N VAL A 107 -58.29 34.94 36.87
CA VAL A 107 -57.14 34.28 37.50
C VAL A 107 -57.57 32.95 38.13
N TYR A 108 -56.94 31.85 37.73
CA TYR A 108 -57.24 30.51 38.23
C TYR A 108 -56.24 30.13 39.32
N TYR A 109 -56.64 30.19 40.59
CA TYR A 109 -55.80 29.85 41.74
C TYR A 109 -55.84 28.35 42.02
N PHE A 110 -54.94 27.60 41.41
CA PHE A 110 -54.96 26.15 41.55
C PHE A 110 -54.66 25.67 42.98
N PRO A 111 -55.41 24.69 43.50
CA PRO A 111 -55.16 24.08 44.81
C PRO A 111 -53.96 23.11 44.75
N GLU A 112 -53.42 22.75 45.91
CA GLU A 112 -52.27 21.82 46.07
C GLU A 112 -52.45 20.49 45.30
N GLN A 113 -53.68 20.00 45.19
CA GLN A 113 -54.01 18.73 44.55
C GLN A 113 -54.29 18.84 43.03
N MET A 114 -54.10 20.01 42.41
CA MET A 114 -54.43 20.21 40.99
C MET A 114 -53.54 19.38 40.06
N PHE A 115 -52.30 19.09 40.45
CA PHE A 115 -51.35 18.30 39.66
C PHE A 115 -50.74 17.19 40.54
N PRO A 116 -51.47 16.08 40.76
CA PRO A 116 -51.11 15.08 41.77
C PRO A 116 -49.94 14.15 41.34
N ARG A 117 -49.57 14.15 40.05
CA ARG A 117 -48.47 13.36 39.48
C ARG A 117 -47.95 13.99 38.18
N ASP A 118 -46.77 13.59 37.74
CA ASP A 118 -46.25 13.93 36.42
C ASP A 118 -46.96 13.17 35.29
N GLY A 119 -46.89 13.70 34.07
CA GLY A 119 -47.60 13.21 32.89
C GLY A 119 -48.18 14.33 32.05
N ILE A 120 -49.43 14.20 31.61
CA ILE A 120 -50.16 15.23 30.87
C ILE A 120 -51.50 15.54 31.55
N PHE A 121 -51.84 16.82 31.71
CA PHE A 121 -53.20 17.23 31.99
C PHE A 121 -53.95 17.30 30.67
N LYS A 122 -55.12 16.66 30.53
CA LYS A 122 -56.07 16.89 29.43
C LYS A 122 -57.43 17.17 30.05
N GLY A 123 -58.05 18.28 29.66
CA GLY A 123 -59.27 18.74 30.28
C GLY A 123 -59.82 20.00 29.65
N TYR A 124 -60.63 20.69 30.41
CA TYR A 124 -61.41 21.85 29.99
C TYR A 124 -61.12 23.01 30.93
N ILE A 125 -60.82 24.19 30.37
CA ILE A 125 -60.69 25.45 31.10
C ILE A 125 -61.75 26.43 30.60
N GLY A 126 -62.40 27.15 31.51
CA GLY A 126 -63.53 28.01 31.17
C GLY A 126 -63.98 28.90 32.32
N LEU A 127 -65.10 29.56 32.08
CA LEU A 127 -65.82 30.41 33.02
C LEU A 127 -67.16 29.76 33.34
N LEU A 128 -67.51 29.76 34.62
CA LEU A 128 -68.78 29.31 35.17
C LEU A 128 -69.63 30.56 35.46
N ASP A 129 -70.80 30.64 34.82
CA ASP A 129 -71.83 31.65 35.11
C ASP A 129 -73.01 30.98 35.81
N ASP A 130 -73.22 31.32 37.08
CA ASP A 130 -74.28 30.79 37.93
C ASP A 130 -75.21 31.89 38.47
N ARG A 131 -75.25 33.04 37.79
CA ARG A 131 -76.00 34.23 38.23
C ARG A 131 -77.48 34.22 37.84
N ASP A 132 -77.92 33.31 36.98
CA ASP A 132 -79.27 33.32 36.42
C ASP A 132 -80.29 32.47 37.19
N ASP A 133 -79.96 31.99 38.39
CA ASP A 133 -80.76 31.09 39.24
C ASP A 133 -81.25 29.80 38.52
N SER A 134 -80.67 29.46 37.36
CA SER A 134 -80.98 28.21 36.67
C SER A 134 -80.41 27.03 37.45
N SER A 135 -81.13 25.90 37.48
CA SER A 135 -80.69 24.68 38.16
C SER A 135 -79.46 24.02 37.51
N GLN A 136 -78.86 24.64 36.48
CA GLN A 136 -77.66 24.19 35.79
C GLN A 136 -76.76 25.38 35.41
N PRO A 137 -75.64 25.58 36.14
CA PRO A 137 -74.68 26.62 35.82
C PRO A 137 -74.16 26.54 34.37
N HIS A 138 -74.05 27.67 33.69
CA HIS A 138 -73.54 27.73 32.32
C HIS A 138 -72.01 27.81 32.30
N ILE A 139 -71.36 26.76 31.80
CA ILE A 139 -69.90 26.70 31.67
C ILE A 139 -69.49 26.96 30.21
N SER A 140 -68.67 27.99 29.97
CA SER A 140 -68.16 28.37 28.64
C SER A 140 -66.63 28.40 28.60
N GLY A 141 -65.99 27.87 27.57
CA GLY A 141 -64.55 27.57 27.61
C GLY A 141 -64.07 26.62 26.52
N VAL A 142 -62.82 26.17 26.67
CA VAL A 142 -62.05 25.43 25.66
C VAL A 142 -61.35 24.21 26.24
N THR A 143 -61.19 23.17 25.42
CA THR A 143 -60.39 21.99 25.77
C THR A 143 -58.91 22.34 25.70
N VAL A 144 -58.16 22.02 26.75
CA VAL A 144 -56.72 22.24 26.82
C VAL A 144 -56.03 20.98 27.31
N TRP A 145 -54.78 20.81 26.91
CA TRP A 145 -53.87 19.90 27.58
C TRP A 145 -52.51 20.56 27.71
N PHE A 146 -51.71 20.10 28.67
CA PHE A 146 -50.33 20.52 28.87
C PHE A 146 -49.55 19.46 29.67
N ARG A 147 -48.22 19.45 29.52
CA ARG A 147 -47.35 18.51 30.28
C ARG A 147 -47.20 18.97 31.73
N VAL A 148 -47.28 18.00 32.64
CA VAL A 148 -46.97 18.14 34.06
C VAL A 148 -45.64 17.41 34.28
N LEU A 149 -44.55 18.13 34.45
CA LEU A 149 -43.21 17.54 34.60
C LEU A 149 -42.83 17.37 36.08
N PRO A 150 -41.97 16.39 36.44
CA PRO A 150 -41.36 16.32 37.76
C PRO A 150 -40.36 17.46 37.90
N GLY A 151 -40.81 18.63 38.38
CA GLY A 151 -40.01 19.85 38.46
C GLY A 151 -40.61 21.00 37.64
N ILE A 152 -39.77 21.83 37.01
CA ILE A 152 -40.18 23.04 36.26
C ILE A 152 -41.33 22.70 35.30
N ALA A 153 -42.50 23.32 35.46
CA ALA A 153 -43.63 23.12 34.56
C ALA A 153 -43.34 23.75 33.18
N GLN A 154 -43.06 22.91 32.19
CA GLN A 154 -43.10 23.28 30.78
C GLN A 154 -44.48 22.94 30.25
N MET A 155 -45.19 23.93 29.74
CA MET A 155 -46.57 23.80 29.30
C MET A 155 -46.71 24.30 27.87
N GLY A 156 -47.34 23.49 27.01
CA GLY A 156 -47.72 23.83 25.65
C GLY A 156 -49.19 23.47 25.42
N HIS A 157 -49.89 24.23 24.59
CA HIS A 157 -51.26 23.93 24.16
C HIS A 157 -51.25 23.38 22.73
N ALA A 158 -51.86 22.26 22.36
CA ALA A 158 -52.17 22.02 20.93
C ALA A 158 -53.13 20.85 20.69
N CYS A 159 -54.23 21.07 19.97
CA CYS A 159 -55.06 20.04 19.33
C CYS A 159 -54.26 18.80 18.83
N ASP A 160 -54.85 17.61 19.01
CA ASP A 160 -54.29 16.24 18.96
C ASP A 160 -53.42 15.87 17.72
N VAL A 161 -53.25 16.74 16.73
CA VAL A 161 -52.67 16.38 15.41
C VAL A 161 -51.17 16.72 15.26
N TYR A 162 -50.67 17.86 15.74
CA TYR A 162 -49.35 18.38 15.29
C TYR A 162 -48.12 17.84 16.05
N ILE A 163 -48.27 17.40 17.31
CA ILE A 163 -47.16 16.78 18.07
C ILE A 163 -46.94 15.33 17.64
N SER A 164 -48.00 14.67 17.15
CA SER A 164 -47.92 13.29 16.69
C SER A 164 -46.92 13.14 15.54
N ASP A 165 -46.82 14.09 14.60
CA ASP A 165 -45.95 13.94 13.43
C ASP A 165 -44.46 14.12 13.73
N LEU A 166 -44.09 14.97 14.69
CA LEU A 166 -42.70 15.16 15.14
C LEU A 166 -42.24 14.01 16.05
N ASP A 167 -43.07 13.58 17.01
CA ASP A 167 -42.79 12.40 17.83
C ASP A 167 -42.79 11.12 16.97
N LYS A 168 -43.63 11.05 15.93
CA LYS A 168 -43.62 10.00 14.88
C LYS A 168 -42.34 10.05 14.05
N ALA A 169 -41.89 11.21 13.60
CA ALA A 169 -40.63 11.33 12.88
C ALA A 169 -39.46 10.84 13.74
N LEU A 170 -39.43 11.22 15.01
CA LEU A 170 -38.42 10.77 15.96
C LEU A 170 -38.50 9.26 16.26
N SER A 171 -39.71 8.71 16.42
CA SER A 171 -39.91 7.28 16.66
C SER A 171 -39.57 6.44 15.42
N ASN A 172 -39.98 6.87 14.23
CA ASN A 172 -39.64 6.22 12.96
C ASN A 172 -38.14 6.27 12.70
N PHE A 173 -37.49 7.39 13.04
CA PHE A 173 -36.04 7.52 12.92
C PHE A 173 -35.30 6.57 13.88
N LYS A 174 -35.74 6.47 15.14
CA LYS A 174 -35.18 5.54 16.13
C LYS A 174 -35.35 4.08 15.72
N GLU A 175 -36.51 3.71 15.18
CA GLU A 175 -36.78 2.34 14.74
C GLU A 175 -35.99 1.98 13.47
N THR A 176 -35.89 2.92 12.51
CA THR A 176 -35.03 2.75 11.33
C THR A 176 -33.57 2.57 11.73
N LEU A 177 -33.05 3.35 12.69
CA LEU A 177 -31.70 3.18 13.21
C LEU A 177 -31.50 1.83 13.91
N ARG A 178 -32.48 1.38 14.69
CA ARG A 178 -32.44 0.08 15.35
C ARG A 178 -32.38 -1.06 14.33
N GLN A 179 -33.21 -1.00 13.28
CA GLN A 179 -33.24 -2.00 12.23
C GLN A 179 -31.95 -1.99 11.39
N HIS A 180 -31.44 -0.81 11.05
CA HIS A 180 -30.16 -0.67 10.36
C HIS A 180 -29.00 -1.31 11.15
N ASN A 181 -28.95 -1.13 12.48
CA ASN A 181 -27.92 -1.76 13.31
C ASN A 181 -28.04 -3.29 13.30
N ILE A 182 -29.26 -3.84 13.34
CA ILE A 182 -29.49 -5.29 13.24
C ILE A 182 -29.07 -5.83 11.87
N ASP A 183 -29.43 -5.13 10.80
CA ASP A 183 -29.07 -5.53 9.44
C ASP A 183 -27.55 -5.46 9.23
N TYR A 184 -26.90 -4.43 9.78
CA TYR A 184 -25.45 -4.29 9.79
C TYR A 184 -24.77 -5.42 10.57
N GLU A 185 -25.25 -5.75 11.77
CA GLU A 185 -24.73 -6.88 12.56
C GLU A 185 -24.92 -8.23 11.83
N ASN A 186 -26.08 -8.44 11.19
CA ASN A 186 -26.35 -9.64 10.41
C ASN A 186 -25.44 -9.74 9.17
N GLN A 187 -25.22 -8.63 8.47
CA GLN A 187 -24.31 -8.58 7.32
C GLN A 187 -22.87 -8.84 7.75
N LEU A 188 -22.43 -8.23 8.86
CA LEU A 188 -21.09 -8.41 9.41
C LEU A 188 -20.86 -9.87 9.85
N ASN A 189 -21.85 -10.49 10.49
CA ASN A 189 -21.81 -11.90 10.87
C ASN A 189 -21.80 -12.83 9.65
N SER A 190 -22.59 -12.52 8.61
CA SER A 190 -22.63 -13.30 7.36
C SER A 190 -21.32 -13.22 6.60
N ASN A 191 -20.76 -12.01 6.47
CA ASN A 191 -19.46 -11.77 5.84
C ASN A 191 -18.33 -12.47 6.61
N ASN A 192 -18.35 -12.41 7.94
CA ASN A 192 -17.39 -13.15 8.77
C ASN A 192 -17.52 -14.66 8.56
N ALA A 193 -18.75 -15.21 8.49
CA ALA A 193 -18.96 -16.64 8.25
C ALA A 193 -18.50 -17.07 6.86
N GLU A 194 -18.68 -16.23 5.84
CA GLU A 194 -18.18 -16.48 4.48
C GLU A 194 -16.66 -16.39 4.42
N PHE A 195 -16.06 -15.35 4.99
CA PHE A 195 -14.62 -15.20 5.09
C PHE A 195 -13.97 -16.40 5.80
N GLN A 196 -14.54 -16.84 6.92
CA GLN A 196 -14.05 -18.03 7.63
C GLN A 196 -14.17 -19.32 6.80
N ARG A 197 -15.21 -19.45 5.96
CA ARG A 197 -15.32 -20.58 5.02
C ARG A 197 -14.26 -20.51 3.92
N GLN A 198 -14.05 -19.35 3.32
CA GLN A 198 -13.04 -19.15 2.28
C GLN A 198 -11.63 -19.41 2.83
N VAL A 199 -11.30 -18.90 4.02
CA VAL A 199 -10.01 -19.16 4.68
C VAL A 199 -9.83 -20.66 4.95
N LYS A 200 -10.84 -21.36 5.45
CA LYS A 200 -10.77 -22.82 5.64
C LYS A 200 -10.54 -23.58 4.34
N GLN A 201 -11.19 -23.15 3.26
CA GLN A 201 -11.02 -23.75 1.93
C GLN A 201 -9.60 -23.53 1.41
N VAL A 202 -9.07 -22.31 1.48
CA VAL A 202 -7.69 -22.01 1.08
C VAL A 202 -6.68 -22.82 1.88
N ILE A 203 -6.89 -22.98 3.20
CA ILE A 203 -6.03 -23.81 4.05
C ILE A 203 -6.09 -25.29 3.62
N ALA A 204 -7.29 -25.80 3.29
CA ALA A 204 -7.47 -27.17 2.83
C ALA A 204 -6.79 -27.41 1.47
N ASP A 205 -6.95 -26.47 0.54
CA ASP A 205 -6.36 -26.54 -0.80
C ASP A 205 -4.83 -26.47 -0.72
N ALA A 206 -4.29 -25.56 0.10
CA ALA A 206 -2.85 -25.45 0.35
C ALA A 206 -2.30 -26.74 0.99
N ARG A 207 -3.01 -27.33 1.95
CA ARG A 207 -2.62 -28.61 2.56
C ARG A 207 -2.64 -29.75 1.55
N ASN A 208 -3.64 -29.82 0.69
CA ASN A 208 -3.74 -30.86 -0.34
C ASN A 208 -2.65 -30.72 -1.41
N ALA A 209 -2.34 -29.50 -1.82
CA ALA A 209 -1.23 -29.21 -2.72
C ALA A 209 0.12 -29.60 -2.10
N TYR A 210 0.35 -29.23 -0.84
CA TYR A 210 1.56 -29.60 -0.10
C TYR A 210 1.71 -31.13 0.01
N ASN A 211 0.64 -31.83 0.40
CA ASN A 211 0.64 -33.29 0.51
C ASN A 211 0.93 -33.97 -0.84
N SER A 212 0.34 -33.46 -1.92
CA SER A 212 0.59 -33.96 -3.28
C SER A 212 2.05 -33.76 -3.69
N GLN A 213 2.63 -32.59 -3.40
CA GLN A 213 4.02 -32.30 -3.69
C GLN A 213 4.96 -33.22 -2.90
N VAL A 214 4.70 -33.43 -1.61
CA VAL A 214 5.48 -34.35 -0.76
C VAL A 214 5.39 -35.79 -1.26
N ALA A 215 4.20 -36.24 -1.70
CA ALA A 215 4.04 -37.55 -2.31
C ALA A 215 4.87 -37.70 -3.59
N ASN A 216 4.79 -36.72 -4.50
CA ASN A 216 5.57 -36.71 -5.74
C ASN A 216 7.09 -36.70 -5.45
N SER A 217 7.54 -35.92 -4.47
CA SER A 217 8.95 -35.91 -4.05
C SER A 217 9.38 -37.25 -3.47
N ARG A 218 8.52 -37.91 -2.68
CA ARG A 218 8.80 -39.25 -2.15
C ARG A 218 8.90 -40.30 -3.25
N ASP A 219 8.02 -40.26 -4.24
CA ASP A 219 8.05 -41.18 -5.38
C ASP A 219 9.30 -40.96 -6.23
N ALA A 220 9.70 -39.71 -6.45
CA ALA A 220 10.97 -39.38 -7.10
C ALA A 220 12.19 -39.91 -6.31
N MET A 221 12.19 -39.80 -4.98
CA MET A 221 13.26 -40.36 -4.15
C MET A 221 13.28 -41.90 -4.20
N ASN A 222 12.13 -42.56 -4.23
CA ASN A 222 12.06 -44.01 -4.38
C ASN A 222 12.59 -44.47 -5.75
N ALA A 223 12.29 -43.72 -6.82
CA ALA A 223 12.83 -43.98 -8.15
C ALA A 223 14.36 -43.83 -8.17
N LEU A 224 14.88 -42.77 -7.55
CA LEU A 224 16.33 -42.56 -7.42
C LEU A 224 17.00 -43.67 -6.59
N ASP A 225 16.39 -44.11 -5.49
CA ASP A 225 16.91 -45.24 -4.70
C ASP A 225 16.95 -46.54 -5.50
N ALA A 226 15.95 -46.78 -6.35
CA ALA A 226 15.94 -47.93 -7.26
C ALA A 226 17.08 -47.85 -8.29
N GLU A 227 17.36 -46.67 -8.85
CA GLU A 227 18.46 -46.43 -9.78
C GLU A 227 19.83 -46.62 -9.10
N VAL A 228 20.00 -46.09 -7.88
CA VAL A 228 21.23 -46.30 -7.10
C VAL A 228 21.45 -47.77 -6.78
N LYS A 229 20.41 -48.54 -6.47
CA LYS A 229 20.49 -50.00 -6.28
C LYS A 229 20.89 -50.73 -7.55
N ALA A 230 20.35 -50.33 -8.71
CA ALA A 230 20.74 -50.89 -10.00
C ALA A 230 22.23 -50.62 -10.29
N ASN A 231 22.69 -49.38 -10.11
CA ASN A 231 24.11 -49.02 -10.30
C ASN A 231 25.05 -49.79 -9.36
N ARG A 232 24.64 -50.04 -8.11
CA ARG A 232 25.41 -50.89 -7.18
C ARG A 232 25.47 -52.35 -7.62
N ALA A 233 24.39 -52.88 -8.20
CA ALA A 233 24.38 -54.23 -8.76
C ALA A 233 25.31 -54.34 -9.99
N GLU A 234 25.34 -53.32 -10.85
CA GLU A 234 26.28 -53.25 -11.97
C GLU A 234 27.74 -53.19 -11.51
N LEU A 235 28.04 -52.37 -10.49
CA LEU A 235 29.38 -52.34 -9.88
C LEU A 235 29.80 -53.69 -9.32
N THR A 236 28.85 -54.45 -8.74
CA THR A 236 29.11 -55.81 -8.24
C THR A 236 29.43 -56.75 -9.41
N ASN A 237 28.66 -56.70 -10.50
CA ASN A 237 28.94 -57.50 -11.70
C ASN A 237 30.31 -57.16 -12.32
N ILE A 238 30.71 -55.88 -12.34
CA ILE A 238 32.04 -55.47 -12.83
C ILE A 238 33.14 -56.05 -11.93
N ASN A 239 32.96 -55.99 -10.61
CA ASN A 239 33.91 -56.59 -9.67
C ASN A 239 34.01 -58.11 -9.85
N ASP A 240 32.89 -58.80 -10.05
CA ASP A 240 32.87 -60.25 -10.32
C ASP A 240 33.57 -60.56 -11.65
N HIS A 241 33.38 -59.72 -12.68
CA HIS A 241 34.09 -59.87 -13.94
C HIS A 241 35.59 -59.65 -13.79
N LEU A 242 36.00 -58.64 -13.03
CA LEU A 242 37.41 -58.36 -12.76
C LEU A 242 38.07 -59.52 -12.00
N ALA A 243 37.40 -60.04 -10.96
CA ALA A 243 37.84 -61.22 -10.24
C ALA A 243 37.92 -62.46 -11.15
N GLY A 244 36.97 -62.61 -12.09
CA GLY A 244 36.99 -63.66 -13.10
C GLY A 244 38.17 -63.53 -14.07
N VAL A 245 38.53 -62.31 -14.49
CA VAL A 245 39.71 -62.03 -15.33
C VAL A 245 41.00 -62.31 -14.57
N GLU A 246 41.10 -61.91 -13.30
CA GLU A 246 42.24 -62.23 -12.43
C GLU A 246 42.41 -63.75 -12.25
N GLN A 247 41.30 -64.48 -12.07
CA GLN A 247 41.31 -65.94 -12.05
C GLN A 247 41.73 -66.55 -13.40
N GLN A 248 41.29 -66.00 -14.53
CA GLN A 248 41.72 -66.46 -15.85
C GLN A 248 43.22 -66.24 -16.07
N ILE A 249 43.77 -65.11 -15.61
CA ILE A 249 45.23 -64.84 -15.63
C ILE A 249 45.97 -65.91 -14.82
N ALA A 250 45.45 -66.29 -13.64
CA ALA A 250 46.04 -67.31 -12.78
C ALA A 250 45.87 -68.75 -13.30
N ILE A 251 44.73 -69.09 -13.91
CA ILE A 251 44.42 -70.44 -14.40
C ILE A 251 45.11 -70.73 -15.73
N HIS A 252 45.22 -69.75 -16.62
CA HIS A 252 45.82 -69.91 -17.94
C HIS A 252 47.32 -69.58 -17.99
N ASP A 253 47.94 -69.35 -16.84
CA ASP A 253 49.39 -69.10 -16.69
C ASP A 253 49.86 -67.95 -17.61
N ILE A 254 49.09 -66.85 -17.65
CA ILE A 254 49.36 -65.72 -18.55
C ILE A 254 50.53 -64.90 -18.00
N VAL A 255 51.66 -64.92 -18.71
CA VAL A 255 52.86 -64.14 -18.34
C VAL A 255 52.56 -62.64 -18.41
N THR A 256 52.67 -61.94 -17.27
CA THR A 256 52.48 -60.48 -17.21
C THR A 256 53.71 -59.75 -17.75
N ILE A 257 53.56 -58.50 -18.22
CA ILE A 257 54.70 -57.70 -18.71
C ILE A 257 55.82 -57.58 -17.65
N PRO A 258 55.52 -57.32 -16.36
CA PRO A 258 56.54 -57.33 -15.31
C PRO A 258 57.23 -58.69 -15.14
N GLN A 259 56.46 -59.79 -15.14
CA GLN A 259 57.03 -61.14 -15.03
C GLN A 259 57.93 -61.45 -16.24
N HIS A 260 57.51 -61.10 -17.45
CA HIS A 260 58.33 -61.24 -18.65
C HIS A 260 59.63 -60.44 -18.58
N GLN A 261 59.58 -59.22 -18.05
CA GLN A 261 60.77 -58.38 -17.84
C GLN A 261 61.71 -58.97 -16.77
N GLU A 262 61.17 -59.50 -15.67
CA GLU A 262 61.95 -60.20 -14.65
C GLU A 262 62.55 -61.50 -15.21
N ASP A 263 61.83 -62.26 -16.03
CA ASP A 263 62.31 -63.47 -16.69
C ASP A 263 63.45 -63.15 -17.67
N LEU A 264 63.31 -62.10 -18.49
CA LEU A 264 64.37 -61.62 -19.38
C LEU A 264 65.60 -61.16 -18.60
N LYS A 265 65.41 -60.48 -17.47
CA LYS A 265 66.49 -60.07 -16.57
C LYS A 265 67.17 -61.29 -15.92
N ASN A 266 66.41 -62.30 -15.49
CA ASN A 266 66.94 -63.53 -14.93
C ASN A 266 67.73 -64.34 -15.96
N ILE A 267 67.25 -64.40 -17.21
CA ILE A 267 67.97 -65.00 -18.34
C ILE A 267 69.26 -64.22 -18.62
N SER A 268 69.21 -62.87 -18.66
CA SER A 268 70.39 -62.02 -18.84
C SER A 268 71.41 -62.27 -17.74
N ASN A 269 70.99 -62.28 -16.47
CA ASN A 269 71.86 -62.55 -15.33
C ASN A 269 72.47 -63.95 -15.40
N ALA A 270 71.71 -64.98 -15.77
CA ALA A 270 72.22 -66.35 -15.92
C ALA A 270 73.23 -66.48 -17.07
N ILE A 271 73.04 -65.73 -18.16
CA ILE A 271 74.00 -65.62 -19.28
C ILE A 271 75.27 -64.90 -18.81
N ASP A 272 75.13 -63.76 -18.14
CA ASP A 272 76.25 -62.99 -17.59
C ASP A 272 77.06 -63.83 -16.58
N GLU A 273 76.38 -64.61 -15.73
CA GLU A 273 77.01 -65.50 -14.74
C GLU A 273 77.71 -66.70 -15.40
N ARG A 274 77.12 -67.31 -16.44
CA ARG A 274 77.79 -68.38 -17.21
C ARG A 274 79.00 -67.83 -17.96
N LEU A 275 78.89 -66.66 -18.60
CA LEU A 275 79.99 -66.01 -19.32
C LEU A 275 81.13 -65.59 -18.37
N ALA A 276 80.81 -65.08 -17.17
CA ALA A 276 81.80 -64.73 -16.16
C ALA A 276 82.60 -65.95 -15.65
N ASN A 277 82.00 -67.15 -15.66
CA ASN A 277 82.62 -68.39 -15.22
C ASN A 277 83.40 -69.15 -16.33
N VAL A 278 83.21 -68.79 -17.61
CA VAL A 278 84.01 -69.36 -18.70
C VAL A 278 85.42 -68.80 -18.63
N LYS A 279 86.41 -69.68 -18.52
CA LYS A 279 87.83 -69.29 -18.62
C LYS A 279 88.11 -68.83 -20.05
N THR A 280 88.24 -67.53 -20.23
CA THR A 280 88.53 -66.87 -21.52
C THR A 280 90.00 -66.98 -21.92
N ALA A 281 90.89 -67.25 -20.97
CA ALA A 281 92.28 -67.58 -21.25
C ALA A 281 92.39 -69.02 -21.75
N PRO A 282 92.96 -69.25 -22.95
CA PRO A 282 93.07 -70.60 -23.47
C PRO A 282 94.04 -71.43 -22.64
N VAL A 283 93.63 -72.64 -22.27
CA VAL A 283 94.45 -73.58 -21.50
C VAL A 283 95.20 -74.49 -22.47
N ALA A 284 96.52 -74.40 -22.51
CA ALA A 284 97.35 -75.23 -23.36
C ALA A 284 97.44 -76.67 -22.82
N VAL A 285 97.20 -77.64 -23.70
CA VAL A 285 97.33 -79.09 -23.45
C VAL A 285 98.13 -79.71 -24.58
N GLU A 286 98.87 -80.78 -24.30
CA GLU A 286 99.83 -81.31 -25.28
C GLU A 286 99.16 -81.83 -26.56
N ASN A 287 98.01 -82.51 -26.42
CA ASN A 287 97.20 -83.06 -27.52
C ASN A 287 95.80 -83.44 -27.01
N ALA A 288 94.89 -83.78 -27.93
CA ALA A 288 93.49 -84.10 -27.63
C ALA A 288 93.31 -85.32 -26.69
N ALA A 289 94.16 -86.35 -26.80
CA ALA A 289 94.09 -87.53 -25.93
C ALA A 289 94.43 -87.16 -24.47
N THR A 290 95.40 -86.27 -24.28
CA THR A 290 95.80 -85.76 -22.96
C THR A 290 94.71 -84.86 -22.35
N LEU A 291 94.02 -84.07 -23.18
CA LEU A 291 92.86 -83.29 -22.76
C LEU A 291 91.75 -84.20 -22.21
N GLN A 292 91.37 -85.22 -22.97
CA GLN A 292 90.32 -86.18 -22.59
C GLN A 292 90.68 -86.98 -21.34
N GLN A 293 91.97 -87.32 -21.15
CA GLN A 293 92.41 -88.07 -19.97
C GLN A 293 92.49 -87.21 -18.71
N ARG A 294 92.94 -85.95 -18.83
CA ARG A 294 93.07 -85.03 -17.70
C ARG A 294 91.72 -84.48 -17.25
N TYR A 295 90.75 -84.40 -18.15
CA TYR A 295 89.39 -83.95 -17.90
C TYR A 295 88.37 -84.95 -18.48
N PRO A 296 88.22 -86.14 -17.87
CA PRO A 296 87.42 -87.23 -18.40
C PRO A 296 85.91 -86.96 -18.41
N ASN A 297 85.45 -86.02 -17.56
CA ASN A 297 84.05 -85.58 -17.50
C ASN A 297 83.88 -84.13 -17.98
N GLY A 298 84.85 -83.61 -18.73
CA GLY A 298 84.85 -82.24 -19.21
C GLY A 298 85.44 -81.21 -18.25
N ALA A 299 85.66 -80.00 -18.77
CA ALA A 299 86.03 -78.81 -18.01
C ALA A 299 85.57 -77.55 -18.75
N ASP A 300 85.11 -76.55 -18.00
CA ASP A 300 84.71 -75.25 -18.55
C ASP A 300 85.94 -74.43 -18.99
N GLY A 301 85.98 -74.00 -20.26
CA GLY A 301 87.05 -73.17 -20.83
C GLY A 301 87.40 -73.51 -22.28
N ILE A 302 88.22 -72.66 -22.92
CA ILE A 302 88.80 -72.93 -24.24
C ILE A 302 90.14 -73.65 -24.05
N PHE A 303 90.29 -74.85 -24.59
CA PHE A 303 91.54 -75.61 -24.50
C PHE A 303 92.25 -75.60 -25.85
N ILE A 304 93.54 -75.29 -25.87
CA ILE A 304 94.32 -75.31 -27.12
C ILE A 304 95.24 -76.49 -27.08
N THR A 305 95.13 -77.37 -28.08
CA THR A 305 96.08 -78.45 -28.26
C THR A 305 97.33 -77.87 -28.92
N ALA A 306 98.46 -77.94 -28.22
CA ALA A 306 99.70 -77.28 -28.63
C ALA A 306 100.30 -77.89 -29.91
N ASP A 307 99.99 -79.16 -30.21
CA ASP A 307 100.42 -79.88 -31.40
C ASP A 307 99.76 -79.39 -32.69
N THR A 308 98.49 -78.95 -32.62
CA THR A 308 97.73 -78.51 -33.81
C THR A 308 97.34 -77.04 -33.79
N GLY A 309 97.41 -76.35 -32.65
CA GLY A 309 96.92 -74.97 -32.51
C GLY A 309 95.39 -74.86 -32.57
N HIS A 310 94.67 -75.98 -32.50
CA HIS A 310 93.22 -76.03 -32.51
C HIS A 310 92.63 -75.75 -31.12
N LYS A 311 91.49 -75.05 -31.09
CA LYS A 311 90.66 -74.91 -29.89
C LYS A 311 89.71 -76.08 -29.71
N TRP A 312 89.55 -76.52 -28.47
CA TRP A 312 88.67 -77.60 -28.02
C TRP A 312 87.77 -77.11 -26.90
N LEU A 313 86.50 -77.53 -26.92
CA LEU A 313 85.46 -77.14 -25.97
C LEU A 313 84.70 -78.37 -25.46
N TRP A 314 84.28 -78.34 -24.19
CA TRP A 314 83.36 -79.35 -23.65
C TRP A 314 81.91 -78.90 -23.89
N LEU A 315 81.23 -79.58 -24.80
CA LEU A 315 79.87 -79.25 -25.25
C LEU A 315 79.03 -80.52 -25.30
N SER A 316 77.80 -80.49 -24.78
CA SER A 316 76.86 -81.63 -24.76
C SER A 316 77.50 -82.93 -24.25
N ASP A 317 78.21 -82.85 -23.13
CA ASP A 317 78.90 -83.96 -22.46
C ASP A 317 79.99 -84.67 -23.29
N GLN A 318 80.64 -83.93 -24.21
CA GLN A 318 81.76 -84.43 -25.01
C GLN A 318 82.76 -83.33 -25.42
N TRP A 319 84.03 -83.69 -25.63
CA TRP A 319 85.08 -82.79 -26.12
C TRP A 319 84.96 -82.60 -27.65
N THR A 320 84.82 -81.36 -28.10
CA THR A 320 84.59 -80.97 -29.50
C THR A 320 85.76 -80.13 -30.02
N ASP A 321 86.37 -80.51 -31.15
CA ASP A 321 87.36 -79.69 -31.88
C ASP A 321 86.68 -78.54 -32.63
N CYS A 322 87.20 -77.33 -32.46
CA CYS A 322 86.65 -76.08 -32.96
C CYS A 322 87.63 -75.30 -33.88
N GLY A 323 88.73 -75.90 -34.35
CA GLY A 323 89.67 -75.31 -35.33
C GLY A 323 90.64 -74.26 -34.78
N GLU A 324 91.42 -73.56 -35.61
CA GLU A 324 92.54 -72.68 -35.18
C GLU A 324 92.15 -71.41 -34.38
N TYR A 325 93.05 -70.88 -33.53
CA TYR A 325 92.71 -69.87 -32.50
C TYR A 325 92.91 -68.37 -32.87
N GLN A 326 93.92 -67.87 -33.62
CA GLN A 326 94.01 -66.41 -33.95
C GLN A 326 94.89 -65.99 -35.17
N ALA A 327 94.51 -64.87 -35.82
CA ALA A 327 95.34 -63.91 -36.59
C ALA A 327 95.00 -62.43 -36.22
N ILE A 328 95.93 -61.50 -36.48
CA ILE A 328 96.24 -60.16 -35.88
C ILE A 328 95.19 -59.02 -36.11
N GLY A 329 95.01 -58.12 -35.13
CA GLY A 329 94.19 -56.87 -35.23
C GLY A 329 94.95 -55.57 -34.88
N ILE A 330 94.33 -54.38 -35.11
CA ILE A 330 94.68 -52.96 -34.68
C ILE A 330 93.40 -52.10 -34.92
N GLY A 331 93.04 -50.96 -34.28
CA GLY A 331 93.59 -50.11 -33.22
C GLY A 331 92.81 -48.78 -33.09
N ASP A 332 93.37 -47.85 -32.31
CA ASP A 332 92.81 -46.71 -31.55
C ASP A 332 91.91 -45.65 -32.22
N GLU A 333 91.42 -45.82 -33.45
CA GLU A 333 90.60 -44.77 -34.12
C GLU A 333 89.14 -44.68 -33.67
N LEU A 334 88.67 -45.51 -32.73
CA LEU A 334 87.25 -45.55 -32.31
C LEU A 334 87.01 -45.22 -30.83
N ILE A 335 88.06 -44.91 -30.06
CA ILE A 335 87.96 -44.64 -28.60
C ILE A 335 87.58 -43.18 -28.31
N ASP A 336 87.80 -42.25 -29.24
CA ASP A 336 87.55 -40.83 -29.04
C ASP A 336 86.07 -40.37 -29.00
N PRO A 337 85.07 -41.06 -29.59
CA PRO A 337 83.66 -40.68 -29.45
C PRO A 337 83.06 -40.97 -28.05
N ILE A 338 83.59 -41.96 -27.32
CA ILE A 338 83.04 -42.41 -26.03
C ILE A 338 83.21 -41.34 -24.94
N LYS A 339 84.27 -40.53 -25.05
CA LYS A 339 84.52 -39.41 -24.13
C LYS A 339 83.55 -38.23 -24.32
N GLN A 340 82.83 -38.15 -25.44
CA GLN A 340 81.83 -37.09 -25.65
C GLN A 340 80.47 -37.40 -25.02
N GLN A 341 80.07 -38.66 -24.89
CA GLN A 341 78.78 -39.04 -24.29
C GLN A 341 78.75 -38.82 -22.76
N GLN A 342 79.89 -38.95 -22.09
CA GLN A 342 80.01 -38.80 -20.63
C GLN A 342 79.68 -37.38 -20.14
N LYS A 343 79.77 -36.36 -21.00
CA LYS A 343 79.38 -34.97 -20.69
C LYS A 343 77.87 -34.72 -20.73
N PHE A 344 77.10 -35.57 -21.42
CA PHE A 344 75.65 -35.43 -21.54
C PHE A 344 74.92 -35.92 -20.27
N ASP A 345 75.50 -36.88 -19.56
CA ASP A 345 74.90 -37.48 -18.36
C ASP A 345 75.05 -36.61 -17.10
N GLU A 346 76.03 -35.70 -17.06
CA GLU A 346 76.25 -34.76 -15.95
C GLU A 346 75.18 -33.64 -15.89
N GLU A 347 74.59 -33.25 -17.03
CA GLU A 347 73.53 -32.21 -17.10
C GLU A 347 72.17 -32.71 -16.58
N ASN A 348 71.85 -34.02 -16.69
CA ASN A 348 70.58 -34.59 -16.22
C ASN A 348 70.50 -34.78 -14.69
N ILE A 349 71.66 -34.92 -14.02
CA ILE A 349 71.74 -35.06 -12.56
C ILE A 349 71.44 -33.72 -11.85
N ALA A 350 71.76 -32.58 -12.48
CA ALA A 350 71.45 -31.25 -11.95
C ALA A 350 69.94 -30.96 -11.86
N THR A 351 69.14 -31.52 -12.78
CA THR A 351 67.67 -31.35 -12.82
C THR A 351 66.96 -32.07 -11.66
N SER A 352 67.51 -33.19 -11.19
CA SER A 352 66.93 -33.98 -10.08
C SER A 352 67.09 -33.31 -8.71
N TYR A 353 68.12 -32.47 -8.52
CA TYR A 353 68.32 -31.70 -7.29
C TYR A 353 67.31 -30.54 -7.12
N SER A 354 66.78 -30.00 -8.22
CA SER A 354 65.78 -28.92 -8.21
C SER A 354 64.41 -29.38 -7.66
N LEU A 355 63.98 -30.60 -8.03
CA LEU A 355 62.68 -31.16 -7.63
C LEU A 355 62.61 -31.55 -6.15
N ILE A 356 63.75 -31.99 -5.58
CA ILE A 356 63.87 -32.34 -4.15
C ILE A 356 63.75 -31.09 -3.26
N ASN A 357 64.26 -29.95 -3.73
CA ASN A 357 64.16 -28.68 -3.00
C ASN A 357 62.72 -28.11 -3.03
N GLN A 358 61.97 -28.31 -4.12
CA GLN A 358 60.55 -27.92 -4.19
C GLN A 358 59.66 -28.72 -3.22
N ASN A 359 59.87 -30.04 -3.10
CA ASN A 359 59.14 -30.88 -2.15
C ASN A 359 59.44 -30.50 -0.69
N THR A 360 60.66 -30.06 -0.40
CA THR A 360 61.05 -29.60 0.95
C THR A 360 60.40 -28.26 1.31
N ALA A 361 60.15 -27.38 0.34
CA ALA A 361 59.44 -26.12 0.53
C ALA A 361 57.93 -26.33 0.78
N GLN A 362 57.29 -27.25 0.04
CA GLN A 362 55.86 -27.59 0.22
C GLN A 362 55.57 -28.19 1.61
N ILE A 363 56.49 -29.00 2.16
CA ILE A 363 56.38 -29.55 3.51
C ILE A 363 56.41 -28.44 4.58
N LYS A 364 57.19 -27.38 4.34
CA LYS A 364 57.27 -26.21 5.23
C LYS A 364 56.00 -25.34 5.19
N GLU A 365 55.41 -25.19 4.01
CA GLU A 365 54.12 -24.50 3.80
C GLU A 365 52.98 -25.26 4.49
N ASN A 366 52.87 -26.57 4.29
CA ASN A 366 51.89 -27.44 4.97
C ASN A 366 52.03 -27.42 6.51
N THR A 367 53.24 -27.23 7.03
CA THR A 367 53.49 -27.10 8.48
C THR A 367 52.96 -25.77 9.02
N THR A 368 52.98 -24.71 8.20
CA THR A 368 52.48 -23.37 8.55
C THR A 368 50.95 -23.33 8.48
N ASP A 369 50.34 -24.02 7.50
CA ASP A 369 48.89 -24.17 7.39
C ASP A 369 48.27 -24.94 8.57
N ILE A 370 48.99 -25.91 9.14
CA ILE A 370 48.55 -26.65 10.34
C ILE A 370 48.60 -25.77 11.61
N GLN A 371 49.51 -24.78 11.67
CA GLN A 371 49.63 -23.87 12.81
C GLN A 371 48.61 -22.72 12.79
N SER A 372 47.88 -22.49 11.69
CA SER A 372 46.88 -21.42 11.56
C SER A 372 45.45 -21.81 11.98
N VAL A 373 45.24 -23.05 12.43
CA VAL A 373 43.91 -23.61 12.81
C VAL A 373 43.67 -23.61 14.34
N GLU A 374 44.16 -22.60 15.06
CA GLU A 374 43.76 -22.39 16.46
C GLU A 374 42.36 -21.74 16.51
N GLY A 375 41.32 -22.58 16.63
CA GLY A 375 39.98 -22.08 16.98
C GLY A 375 38.76 -23.00 16.83
N ALA A 376 38.85 -24.26 16.36
CA ALA A 376 37.63 -24.96 15.90
C ALA A 376 37.43 -26.46 16.27
N GLY A 377 38.08 -27.02 17.29
CA GLY A 377 37.94 -28.45 17.60
C GLY A 377 38.06 -28.86 19.07
N VAL A 378 37.64 -30.10 19.38
CA VAL A 378 37.83 -30.80 20.68
C VAL A 378 38.41 -32.21 20.45
N LEU A 379 39.23 -32.68 21.40
CA LEU A 379 40.09 -33.85 21.29
C LEU A 379 39.38 -34.91 22.06
N THR A 380 38.87 -35.89 21.34
CA THR A 380 38.06 -36.94 21.96
C THR A 380 38.67 -38.30 21.67
N TYR A 381 38.36 -39.25 22.55
CA TYR A 381 38.73 -40.64 22.37
C TYR A 381 37.73 -41.31 21.41
N VAL A 382 38.25 -41.95 20.37
CA VAL A 382 37.48 -42.72 19.40
C VAL A 382 38.00 -44.16 19.38
N HIS A 383 37.12 -45.12 19.15
CA HIS A 383 37.52 -46.51 18.96
C HIS A 383 38.21 -46.68 17.61
N ILE A 384 39.30 -47.44 17.59
CA ILE A 384 40.00 -47.79 16.35
C ILE A 384 39.25 -48.96 15.72
N THR A 385 38.82 -48.81 14.48
CA THR A 385 38.13 -49.85 13.72
C THR A 385 38.97 -50.33 12.54
N ASP A 386 38.78 -51.58 12.13
CA ASP A 386 39.33 -52.09 10.87
C ASP A 386 38.61 -51.49 9.65
N GLN A 387 39.04 -51.87 8.46
CA GLN A 387 38.48 -51.39 7.20
C GLN A 387 37.01 -51.80 6.98
N SER A 388 36.50 -52.78 7.74
CA SER A 388 35.11 -53.22 7.72
C SER A 388 34.26 -52.58 8.83
N GLY A 389 34.86 -51.70 9.66
CA GLY A 389 34.19 -50.99 10.74
C GLY A 389 34.11 -51.75 12.07
N ASN A 390 34.76 -52.92 12.18
CA ASN A 390 34.78 -53.67 13.42
C ASN A 390 35.80 -53.07 14.38
N ARG A 391 35.47 -53.00 15.67
CA ARG A 391 36.38 -52.47 16.70
C ARG A 391 37.59 -53.38 16.87
N ILE A 392 38.78 -52.80 16.80
CA ILE A 392 40.03 -53.52 17.01
C ILE A 392 40.26 -53.65 18.52
N THR A 393 40.50 -54.88 18.97
CA THR A 393 40.81 -55.19 20.37
C THR A 393 42.27 -55.61 20.51
N ASP A 394 42.84 -55.38 21.69
CA ASP A 394 44.14 -55.95 22.06
C ASP A 394 44.02 -57.47 22.32
N GLN A 395 45.16 -58.12 22.54
CA GLN A 395 45.25 -59.55 22.83
C GLN A 395 44.50 -60.01 24.10
N ASN A 396 44.06 -59.08 24.96
CA ASN A 396 43.28 -59.35 26.16
C ASN A 396 41.78 -59.05 25.97
N GLY A 397 41.36 -58.67 24.75
CA GLY A 397 39.99 -58.34 24.41
C GLY A 397 39.57 -56.91 24.75
N ASN A 398 40.50 -56.02 25.12
CA ASN A 398 40.18 -54.61 25.39
C ASN A 398 40.16 -53.81 24.09
N GLU A 399 39.12 -52.99 23.90
CA GLU A 399 39.00 -52.15 22.70
C GLU A 399 40.09 -51.08 22.67
N LEU A 400 40.79 -50.97 21.55
CA LEU A 400 41.79 -49.93 21.34
C LEU A 400 41.09 -48.60 21.06
N ILE A 401 41.50 -47.56 21.80
CA ILE A 401 41.02 -46.18 21.63
C ILE A 401 42.18 -45.27 21.21
N ALA A 402 41.91 -44.33 20.30
CA ALA A 402 42.84 -43.30 19.86
C ALA A 402 42.24 -41.92 20.10
N GLN A 403 43.08 -40.89 20.23
CA GLN A 403 42.60 -39.50 20.27
C GLN A 403 42.47 -38.96 18.85
N LYS A 404 41.27 -38.50 18.49
CA LYS A 404 41.00 -37.86 17.19
C LYS A 404 40.47 -36.46 17.42
N TRP A 405 41.01 -35.51 16.65
CA TRP A 405 40.57 -34.12 16.66
C TRP A 405 39.26 -34.04 15.86
N LEU A 406 38.15 -33.69 16.51
CA LEU A 406 36.85 -33.53 15.87
C LEU A 406 36.48 -32.05 15.84
N VAL A 407 36.07 -31.56 14.67
CA VAL A 407 35.54 -30.21 14.49
C VAL A 407 34.21 -30.10 15.24
N MET A 408 34.04 -29.06 16.07
CA MET A 408 32.73 -28.78 16.67
C MET A 408 31.79 -28.23 15.58
N VAL A 409 30.91 -29.08 15.07
CA VAL A 409 29.79 -28.65 14.22
C VAL A 409 28.54 -28.51 15.08
N ASP A 410 27.99 -27.29 15.12
CA ASP A 410 26.68 -27.02 15.71
C ASP A 410 25.61 -27.82 14.96
N LYS A 411 24.96 -28.76 15.65
CA LYS A 411 23.94 -29.66 15.10
C LYS A 411 22.51 -29.15 15.29
N THR A 412 22.34 -27.92 15.78
CA THR A 412 21.00 -27.43 16.14
C THR A 412 20.14 -27.05 14.93
N LEU A 413 20.71 -26.96 13.70
CA LEU A 413 20.02 -26.36 12.55
C LEU A 413 20.07 -27.11 11.20
N THR A 414 20.54 -28.36 11.09
CA THR A 414 20.44 -29.13 9.81
C THR A 414 19.96 -30.58 9.99
N GLN A 415 19.36 -31.14 8.93
CA GLN A 415 19.12 -32.58 8.78
C GLN A 415 20.39 -33.37 9.11
N SER A 416 20.23 -34.54 9.73
CA SER A 416 21.34 -35.43 10.05
C SER A 416 22.17 -35.71 8.79
N ASP A 417 23.46 -35.38 8.86
CA ASP A 417 24.54 -35.84 7.96
C ASP A 417 25.05 -34.88 6.86
N LEU A 418 24.69 -33.59 6.86
CA LEU A 418 25.30 -32.57 5.99
C LEU A 418 25.97 -31.43 6.79
N PRO A 419 27.29 -31.17 6.62
CA PRO A 419 27.93 -29.98 7.17
C PRO A 419 27.40 -28.73 6.48
N ALA A 420 26.89 -27.77 7.26
CA ALA A 420 26.46 -26.50 6.71
C ALA A 420 27.69 -25.60 6.50
N ASP A 421 28.04 -25.30 5.23
CA ASP A 421 29.00 -24.26 4.91
C ASP A 421 28.50 -22.94 5.51
N ALA A 422 29.27 -22.34 6.43
CA ALA A 422 28.90 -21.09 7.08
C ALA A 422 28.61 -19.97 6.07
N LYS A 423 29.22 -20.02 4.88
CA LYS A 423 28.88 -19.14 3.76
C LYS A 423 27.52 -19.50 3.17
N ALA A 424 27.22 -20.77 2.93
CA ALA A 424 25.91 -21.20 2.46
C ALA A 424 24.78 -20.89 3.47
N VAL A 425 25.06 -21.01 4.77
CA VAL A 425 24.12 -20.60 5.84
C VAL A 425 23.98 -19.08 5.88
N GLY A 426 25.08 -18.33 5.77
CA GLY A 426 25.05 -16.87 5.67
C GLY A 426 24.29 -16.38 4.44
N ASP A 427 24.51 -16.99 3.28
CA ASP A 427 23.80 -16.73 2.03
C ASP A 427 22.32 -17.12 2.14
N ALA A 428 22.00 -18.24 2.79
CA ALA A 428 20.63 -18.68 3.02
C ALA A 428 19.89 -17.76 4.02
N ILE A 429 20.54 -17.31 5.10
CA ILE A 429 19.99 -16.33 6.04
C ILE A 429 19.79 -15.00 5.33
N ASN A 430 20.81 -14.49 4.63
CA ASN A 430 20.71 -13.26 3.85
C ASN A 430 19.56 -13.35 2.84
N SER A 431 19.45 -14.44 2.08
CA SER A 431 18.35 -14.66 1.11
C SER A 431 16.98 -14.83 1.77
N ALA A 432 16.92 -15.43 2.96
CA ALA A 432 15.68 -15.57 3.73
C ALA A 432 15.23 -14.25 4.37
N THR A 433 16.16 -13.38 4.74
CA THR A 433 15.91 -12.05 5.32
C THR A 433 15.85 -10.93 4.28
N GLU A 434 16.26 -11.19 3.04
CA GLU A 434 16.22 -10.24 1.94
C GLU A 434 14.77 -9.80 1.69
N PHE A 435 14.54 -8.49 1.78
CA PHE A 435 13.24 -7.91 1.47
C PHE A 435 12.94 -8.10 -0.03
N LYS A 436 11.89 -8.86 -0.32
CA LYS A 436 11.36 -9.11 -1.67
C LYS A 436 9.96 -8.49 -1.77
N PRO A 437 9.82 -7.28 -2.33
CA PRO A 437 8.55 -6.56 -2.41
C PRO A 437 7.41 -7.40 -3.01
N GLU A 438 7.73 -8.26 -3.97
CA GLU A 438 6.77 -9.10 -4.69
C GLU A 438 6.12 -10.15 -3.76
N LYS A 439 6.81 -10.61 -2.71
CA LYS A 439 6.23 -11.51 -1.70
C LYS A 439 5.11 -10.86 -0.90
N TYR A 440 5.08 -9.53 -0.88
CA TYR A 440 4.07 -8.73 -0.19
C TYR A 440 3.07 -8.08 -1.15
N GLY A 441 3.05 -8.51 -2.43
CA GLY A 441 2.12 -7.98 -3.43
C GLY A 441 2.49 -6.61 -4.00
N ILE A 442 3.69 -6.08 -3.73
CA ILE A 442 4.16 -4.84 -4.36
C ILE A 442 4.79 -5.18 -5.73
N PRO A 443 4.30 -4.61 -6.84
CA PRO A 443 4.94 -4.76 -8.14
C PRO A 443 6.35 -4.15 -8.13
N ALA A 444 7.35 -4.87 -8.65
CA ALA A 444 8.72 -4.38 -8.75
C ALA A 444 9.08 -4.00 -10.19
N LEU A 445 9.60 -2.79 -10.38
CA LEU A 445 10.22 -2.32 -11.62
C LEU A 445 11.73 -2.38 -11.47
N TYR A 446 12.39 -3.09 -12.37
CA TYR A 446 13.85 -3.19 -12.43
C TYR A 446 14.37 -2.34 -13.57
N LEU A 447 15.36 -1.50 -13.31
CA LEU A 447 16.04 -0.66 -14.29
C LEU A 447 17.54 -0.94 -14.27
N TRP A 448 18.16 -1.09 -15.43
CA TRP A 448 19.62 -1.21 -15.55
C TRP A 448 20.18 -0.17 -16.51
N GLY A 449 21.28 0.46 -16.11
CA GLY A 449 21.97 1.45 -16.92
C GLY A 449 23.04 2.20 -16.14
N ASN A 450 24.24 2.29 -16.71
CA ASN A 450 25.40 2.93 -16.07
C ASN A 450 25.18 4.43 -15.80
N ASN A 451 24.37 5.08 -16.62
CA ASN A 451 24.17 6.53 -16.56
C ASN A 451 22.93 6.95 -15.75
N ILE A 452 22.13 6.02 -15.21
CA ILE A 452 20.92 6.35 -14.43
C ILE A 452 21.28 7.25 -13.24
N LEU A 453 22.29 6.85 -12.48
CA LEU A 453 22.76 7.60 -11.30
C LEU A 453 23.47 8.92 -11.65
N SER A 454 23.81 9.15 -12.92
CA SER A 454 24.38 10.42 -13.39
C SER A 454 23.33 11.53 -13.56
N LEU A 455 22.03 11.18 -13.54
CA LEU A 455 20.95 12.13 -13.71
C LEU A 455 20.69 12.92 -12.42
N LYS A 456 21.31 14.12 -12.33
CA LYS A 456 21.17 15.02 -11.19
C LYS A 456 19.94 15.92 -11.25
N ASP A 457 19.45 16.23 -12.45
CA ASP A 457 18.34 17.13 -12.72
C ASP A 457 17.76 16.85 -14.13
N LYS A 458 16.92 17.76 -14.64
CA LYS A 458 16.22 17.64 -15.93
C LYS A 458 17.09 17.90 -17.16
N SER A 459 18.35 18.33 -17.01
CA SER A 459 19.22 18.77 -18.12
C SER A 459 19.61 17.65 -19.07
N LYS A 460 19.59 16.40 -18.59
CA LYS A 460 19.98 15.22 -19.37
C LYS A 460 18.80 14.28 -19.56
N THR A 461 18.68 13.75 -20.77
CA THR A 461 17.77 12.65 -21.13
C THR A 461 18.62 11.51 -21.64
N LEU A 462 18.49 10.33 -21.04
CA LEU A 462 19.09 9.11 -21.54
C LEU A 462 18.20 8.54 -22.64
N LYS A 463 18.79 8.18 -23.78
CA LYS A 463 18.05 7.66 -24.94
C LYS A 463 18.54 6.26 -25.26
N ASN A 464 17.69 5.25 -25.08
CA ASN A 464 18.03 3.84 -25.28
C ASN A 464 19.21 3.32 -24.44
N GLU A 465 19.52 3.97 -23.30
CA GLU A 465 20.64 3.59 -22.42
C GLU A 465 20.19 2.84 -21.15
N VAL A 466 18.87 2.73 -20.94
CA VAL A 466 18.27 2.09 -19.78
C VAL A 466 17.46 0.90 -20.26
N THR A 467 17.72 -0.29 -19.73
CA THR A 467 16.85 -1.45 -19.92
C THR A 467 15.95 -1.62 -18.70
N TYR A 468 14.80 -2.27 -18.89
CA TYR A 468 13.85 -2.52 -17.82
C TYR A 468 13.30 -3.94 -17.85
N LYS A 469 12.86 -4.40 -16.69
CA LYS A 469 12.02 -5.57 -16.52
C LYS A 469 10.92 -5.23 -15.53
N PHE A 470 9.68 -5.51 -15.89
CA PHE A 470 8.52 -5.31 -15.03
C PHE A 470 7.70 -6.61 -14.98
N PRO A 471 8.06 -7.55 -14.08
CA PRO A 471 7.46 -8.89 -14.04
C PRO A 471 5.94 -8.90 -13.87
N HIS A 472 5.40 -7.94 -13.11
CA HIS A 472 3.96 -7.82 -12.87
C HIS A 472 3.14 -7.72 -14.17
N PHE A 473 3.69 -7.05 -15.18
CA PHE A 473 3.08 -6.91 -16.51
C PHE A 473 3.66 -7.89 -17.54
N HIS A 474 4.56 -8.78 -17.14
CA HIS A 474 5.27 -9.72 -18.01
C HIS A 474 6.02 -9.05 -19.17
N VAL A 475 6.60 -7.87 -18.91
CA VAL A 475 7.32 -7.09 -19.93
C VAL A 475 8.78 -6.85 -19.53
N GLN A 476 9.62 -6.74 -20.55
CA GLN A 476 11.01 -6.31 -20.45
C GLN A 476 11.45 -5.71 -21.78
N GLY A 477 12.42 -4.81 -21.75
CA GLY A 477 12.87 -4.11 -22.95
C GLY A 477 13.83 -2.97 -22.66
N THR A 478 13.86 -2.00 -23.56
CA THR A 478 14.64 -0.76 -23.45
C THR A 478 13.73 0.44 -23.22
N ILE A 479 14.17 1.38 -22.39
CA ILE A 479 13.49 2.67 -22.24
C ILE A 479 14.03 3.62 -23.30
N ASN A 480 13.15 3.98 -24.25
CA ASN A 480 13.44 4.89 -25.36
C ASN A 480 13.89 6.29 -24.89
N LYS A 481 13.23 6.81 -23.86
CA LYS A 481 13.58 8.09 -23.23
C LYS A 481 13.41 7.97 -21.72
N PHE A 482 14.48 8.23 -20.97
CA PHE A 482 14.50 8.23 -19.52
C PHE A 482 15.08 9.55 -19.01
N LYS A 483 14.33 10.27 -18.18
CA LYS A 483 14.74 11.59 -17.66
C LYS A 483 14.16 11.87 -16.28
N VAL A 484 14.81 12.76 -15.53
CA VAL A 484 14.29 13.27 -14.26
C VAL A 484 13.01 14.07 -14.51
N GLN A 485 12.04 13.90 -13.61
CA GLN A 485 10.76 14.58 -13.61
C GLN A 485 10.62 15.52 -12.41
N GLY A 486 9.82 16.58 -12.58
CA GLY A 486 9.48 17.56 -11.56
C GLY A 486 10.17 18.90 -11.77
N ALA A 487 9.86 19.88 -10.90
CA ALA A 487 10.55 21.17 -10.85
C ALA A 487 11.39 21.24 -9.57
N SER A 488 10.76 21.57 -8.42
CA SER A 488 11.42 21.54 -7.11
C SER A 488 11.92 20.13 -6.74
N SER A 489 11.11 19.10 -7.01
CA SER A 489 11.46 17.71 -6.68
C SER A 489 12.66 17.16 -7.46
N ALA A 490 13.03 17.79 -8.59
CA ALA A 490 14.22 17.40 -9.35
C ALA A 490 15.52 17.63 -8.54
N HIS A 491 15.49 18.51 -7.53
CA HIS A 491 16.62 18.80 -6.65
C HIS A 491 16.68 17.90 -5.40
N LEU A 492 15.64 17.12 -5.12
CA LEU A 492 15.60 16.21 -3.97
C LEU A 492 16.56 15.02 -4.18
N PRO A 493 17.15 14.43 -3.13
CA PRO A 493 18.10 13.32 -3.26
C PRO A 493 17.57 12.18 -4.12
N LYS A 494 16.36 11.70 -3.81
CA LYS A 494 15.64 10.66 -4.54
C LYS A 494 14.82 11.30 -5.67
N LYS A 495 15.09 10.89 -6.91
CA LYS A 495 14.51 11.52 -8.12
C LYS A 495 13.21 10.84 -8.55
N ASN A 496 12.29 11.64 -9.09
CA ASN A 496 11.20 11.16 -9.92
C ASN A 496 11.72 10.96 -11.36
N TYR A 497 11.11 10.05 -12.11
CA TYR A 497 11.51 9.80 -13.51
C TYR A 497 10.31 9.70 -14.44
N THR A 498 10.47 10.23 -15.65
CA THR A 498 9.61 9.90 -16.80
C THR A 498 10.29 8.82 -17.63
N LEU A 499 9.53 7.80 -17.98
CA LEU A 499 9.98 6.66 -18.79
C LEU A 499 9.08 6.53 -20.03
N ASN A 500 9.70 6.42 -21.20
CA ASN A 500 9.04 5.99 -22.42
C ASN A 500 9.54 4.59 -22.73
N LEU A 501 8.72 3.58 -22.50
CA LEU A 501 9.01 2.19 -22.84
C LEU A 501 9.12 2.01 -24.36
N ASP A 502 9.73 0.90 -24.78
CA ASP A 502 9.84 0.46 -26.17
C ASP A 502 8.59 -0.24 -26.70
N GLN A 503 7.61 -0.49 -25.84
CA GLN A 503 6.35 -1.14 -26.17
C GLN A 503 5.21 -0.54 -25.35
N ASP A 504 4.00 -0.58 -25.91
CA ASP A 504 2.80 -0.22 -25.18
C ASP A 504 2.38 -1.34 -24.23
N ILE A 505 1.98 -0.96 -23.01
CA ILE A 505 1.43 -1.86 -22.01
C ILE A 505 0.07 -1.35 -21.52
N VAL A 506 -0.74 -2.23 -20.94
CA VAL A 506 -1.99 -1.86 -20.25
C VAL A 506 -1.73 -1.91 -18.75
N ALA A 507 -1.12 -0.84 -18.22
CA ALA A 507 -0.90 -0.72 -16.78
C ALA A 507 -2.16 -0.25 -16.04
N PHE A 508 -3.03 0.50 -16.73
CA PHE A 508 -4.27 1.05 -16.19
C PHE A 508 -5.43 0.67 -17.14
N PRO A 509 -6.22 -0.36 -16.81
CA PRO A 509 -7.24 -0.91 -17.72
C PRO A 509 -8.21 0.14 -18.30
N ASP A 510 -8.65 1.10 -17.49
CA ASP A 510 -9.63 2.12 -17.88
C ASP A 510 -9.10 3.16 -18.90
N PHE A 511 -7.77 3.25 -19.03
CA PHE A 511 -7.09 4.16 -19.96
C PHE A 511 -6.55 3.45 -21.21
N GLY A 512 -6.32 2.14 -21.14
CA GLY A 512 -5.87 1.33 -22.28
C GLY A 512 -4.35 1.26 -22.43
N LYS A 513 -3.88 1.12 -23.68
CA LYS A 513 -2.47 0.89 -24.02
C LYS A 513 -1.68 2.19 -24.07
N GLN A 514 -0.48 2.20 -23.47
CA GLN A 514 0.46 3.32 -23.49
C GLN A 514 1.89 2.84 -23.18
N HIS A 515 2.91 3.60 -23.59
CA HIS A 515 4.32 3.34 -23.29
C HIS A 515 4.97 4.44 -22.44
N LYS A 516 4.35 5.61 -22.29
CA LYS A 516 4.86 6.71 -21.46
C LYS A 516 4.27 6.68 -20.05
N TYR A 517 5.12 6.67 -19.02
CA TYR A 517 4.73 6.66 -17.61
C TYR A 517 5.63 7.56 -16.75
N VAL A 518 5.18 7.87 -15.54
CA VAL A 518 5.95 8.62 -14.55
C VAL A 518 6.05 7.83 -13.26
N ILE A 519 7.27 7.58 -12.80
CA ILE A 519 7.52 7.05 -11.45
C ILE A 519 7.86 8.20 -10.51
N LYS A 520 7.07 8.39 -9.45
CA LYS A 520 7.32 9.41 -8.43
C LYS A 520 7.86 8.78 -7.16
N ALA A 521 8.97 9.30 -6.67
CA ALA A 521 9.64 8.89 -5.45
C ALA A 521 8.88 9.28 -4.19
N ASN A 522 8.01 10.30 -4.29
CA ASN A 522 7.27 10.88 -3.16
C ASN A 522 8.20 11.19 -1.97
N TYR A 523 9.41 11.69 -2.25
CA TYR A 523 10.47 11.80 -1.24
C TYR A 523 10.09 12.70 -0.07
N THR A 524 9.28 13.72 -0.30
CA THR A 524 8.78 14.60 0.76
C THR A 524 7.60 14.00 1.52
N ASP A 525 6.89 13.00 0.96
CA ASP A 525 5.70 12.33 1.50
C ASP A 525 6.01 10.92 1.99
N ALA A 526 6.32 10.80 3.29
CA ALA A 526 6.60 9.50 3.92
C ALA A 526 5.40 8.54 3.92
N SER A 527 4.17 9.05 3.75
CA SER A 527 2.98 8.19 3.63
C SER A 527 2.90 7.48 2.27
N GLN A 528 3.64 7.99 1.27
CA GLN A 528 3.62 7.57 -0.13
C GLN A 528 2.25 7.66 -0.81
N ALA A 529 1.25 8.27 -0.16
CA ALA A 529 -0.15 8.17 -0.52
C ALA A 529 -0.77 9.47 -1.03
N LEU A 530 -0.28 10.65 -0.57
CA LEU A 530 -1.00 11.91 -0.74
C LEU A 530 -1.31 12.19 -2.21
N ASN A 531 -0.31 12.17 -3.09
CA ASN A 531 -0.51 12.55 -4.49
C ASN A 531 -1.58 11.69 -5.21
N VAL A 532 -1.48 10.36 -5.11
CA VAL A 532 -2.40 9.46 -5.84
C VAL A 532 -3.78 9.39 -5.19
N VAL A 533 -3.84 9.32 -3.86
CA VAL A 533 -5.14 9.26 -3.16
C VAL A 533 -5.93 10.53 -3.39
N ASN A 534 -5.29 11.70 -3.33
CA ASN A 534 -5.94 12.97 -3.65
C ASN A 534 -6.50 12.99 -5.09
N ALA A 535 -5.73 12.53 -6.08
CA ALA A 535 -6.20 12.48 -7.46
C ALA A 535 -7.39 11.52 -7.65
N LYS A 536 -7.43 10.40 -6.90
CA LYS A 536 -8.59 9.50 -6.85
C LYS A 536 -9.80 10.13 -6.16
N LEU A 537 -9.59 10.92 -5.09
CA LEU A 537 -10.66 11.66 -4.42
C LEU A 537 -11.26 12.73 -5.34
N TRP A 538 -10.41 13.45 -6.08
CA TRP A 538 -10.86 14.33 -7.18
C TRP A 538 -11.72 13.56 -8.19
N GLY A 539 -11.26 12.37 -8.60
CA GLY A 539 -12.03 11.47 -9.43
C GLY A 539 -13.43 11.19 -8.87
N LYS A 540 -13.52 10.81 -7.60
CA LYS A 540 -14.81 10.56 -6.92
C LYS A 540 -15.69 11.82 -6.84
N ILE A 541 -15.12 13.00 -6.65
CA ILE A 541 -15.85 14.27 -6.66
C ILE A 541 -16.49 14.50 -8.03
N ARG A 542 -15.70 14.42 -9.10
CA ARG A 542 -16.19 14.63 -10.46
C ARG A 542 -17.22 13.58 -10.87
N ALA A 543 -17.07 12.33 -10.42
CA ALA A 543 -18.07 11.28 -10.63
C ALA A 543 -19.47 11.64 -10.10
N THR A 544 -19.59 12.53 -9.10
CA THR A 544 -20.92 12.92 -8.59
C THR A 544 -21.69 13.86 -9.53
N HIS A 545 -21.00 14.46 -10.51
CA HIS A 545 -21.65 15.21 -11.60
C HIS A 545 -22.05 14.32 -12.77
N TYR A 546 -21.69 13.03 -12.73
CA TYR A 546 -22.14 12.06 -13.72
C TYR A 546 -23.65 11.88 -13.59
N GLN A 547 -24.39 12.61 -14.41
CA GLN A 547 -25.83 12.50 -14.52
C GLN A 547 -26.11 11.74 -15.81
N VAL A 548 -26.56 10.50 -15.65
CA VAL A 548 -27.08 9.71 -16.76
C VAL A 548 -28.42 10.30 -17.18
N SER A 549 -28.41 11.38 -17.97
CA SER A 549 -29.66 12.01 -18.42
C SER A 549 -29.77 12.29 -19.92
N ASP A 550 -28.73 12.04 -20.72
CA ASP A 550 -28.83 12.21 -22.17
C ASP A 550 -29.06 10.85 -22.84
N ALA A 551 -30.33 10.45 -22.85
CA ALA A 551 -30.79 9.40 -23.76
C ALA A 551 -30.48 9.86 -25.19
N LEU A 552 -29.58 9.16 -25.86
CA LEU A 552 -29.16 9.43 -27.23
C LEU A 552 -30.38 9.41 -28.15
N GLN A 553 -30.48 10.39 -29.03
CA GLN A 553 -31.52 10.45 -30.04
C GLN A 553 -30.94 10.24 -31.44
N ASP A 554 -31.71 9.59 -32.32
CA ASP A 554 -31.41 9.58 -33.75
C ASP A 554 -31.71 10.97 -34.38
N ASN A 555 -31.39 11.14 -35.67
CA ASN A 555 -31.63 12.40 -36.39
C ASN A 555 -33.13 12.77 -36.52
N ALA A 556 -34.06 11.88 -36.14
CA ALA A 556 -35.49 12.11 -36.11
C ALA A 556 -36.01 12.42 -34.69
N GLY A 557 -35.13 12.47 -33.69
CA GLY A 557 -35.47 12.75 -32.29
C GLY A 557 -35.94 11.54 -31.49
N ASN A 558 -35.85 10.31 -32.03
CA ASN A 558 -36.23 9.11 -31.30
C ASN A 558 -35.10 8.67 -30.37
N TYR A 559 -35.43 8.33 -29.12
CA TYR A 559 -34.46 7.76 -28.20
C TYR A 559 -33.96 6.40 -28.67
N LEU A 560 -32.64 6.25 -28.75
CA LEU A 560 -31.99 4.97 -28.96
C LEU A 560 -32.24 4.09 -27.73
N THR A 561 -32.52 2.82 -27.95
CA THR A 561 -32.78 1.84 -26.88
C THR A 561 -31.94 0.58 -27.06
N ASP A 562 -31.58 -0.08 -25.95
CA ASP A 562 -31.00 -1.42 -25.97
C ASP A 562 -32.06 -2.48 -26.36
N ASN A 563 -31.65 -3.75 -26.45
CA ASN A 563 -32.55 -4.86 -26.78
C ASN A 563 -33.68 -5.08 -25.76
N ASN A 564 -33.60 -4.45 -24.58
CA ASN A 564 -34.61 -4.52 -23.53
C ASN A 564 -35.50 -3.26 -23.49
N GLY A 565 -35.31 -2.31 -24.40
CA GLY A 565 -36.07 -1.06 -24.45
C GLY A 565 -35.55 0.03 -23.49
N ASN A 566 -34.38 -0.16 -22.87
CA ASN A 566 -33.78 0.88 -22.02
C ASN A 566 -33.12 1.94 -22.89
N HIS A 567 -33.31 3.23 -22.60
CA HIS A 567 -32.62 4.29 -23.33
C HIS A 567 -31.10 4.10 -23.28
N ILE A 568 -30.46 4.18 -24.44
CA ILE A 568 -29.00 4.28 -24.55
C ILE A 568 -28.64 5.70 -24.18
N ILE A 569 -27.81 5.82 -23.15
CA ILE A 569 -27.41 7.05 -22.49
C ILE A 569 -25.96 7.38 -22.88
N ALA A 570 -25.64 8.66 -23.04
CA ALA A 570 -24.25 9.10 -23.22
C ALA A 570 -23.92 10.25 -22.28
N GLU A 571 -22.66 10.30 -21.85
CA GLU A 571 -22.11 11.43 -21.11
C GLU A 571 -21.64 12.49 -22.12
N THR A 572 -22.25 13.68 -22.07
CA THR A 572 -21.98 14.77 -23.00
C THR A 572 -20.98 15.79 -22.46
N ASN A 573 -20.68 15.78 -21.16
CA ASN A 573 -19.59 16.55 -20.59
C ASN A 573 -18.25 15.92 -21.01
N PRO A 574 -17.39 16.65 -21.73
CA PRO A 574 -16.19 16.07 -22.32
C PRO A 574 -15.14 15.68 -21.28
N GLN A 575 -15.10 16.31 -20.10
CA GLN A 575 -14.21 15.89 -19.02
C GLN A 575 -14.72 14.62 -18.34
N LEU A 576 -16.05 14.50 -18.15
CA LEU A 576 -16.65 13.32 -17.53
C LEU A 576 -16.61 12.09 -18.46
N SER A 577 -16.64 12.30 -19.77
CA SER A 577 -16.58 11.21 -20.77
C SER A 577 -15.19 10.55 -20.88
N ILE A 578 -14.14 11.19 -20.35
CA ILE A 578 -12.79 10.60 -20.27
C ILE A 578 -12.82 9.30 -19.46
N GLY A 579 -13.67 9.21 -18.41
CA GLY A 579 -13.51 8.20 -17.36
C GLY A 579 -12.19 8.40 -16.60
N GLY A 580 -11.79 7.44 -15.75
CA GLY A 580 -10.47 7.43 -15.10
C GLY A 580 -10.02 8.76 -14.46
N ASN A 581 -10.35 9.00 -13.19
CA ASN A 581 -10.06 10.23 -12.43
C ASN A 581 -10.34 11.59 -13.13
N TYR A 582 -11.07 11.59 -14.26
CA TYR A 582 -11.59 12.78 -14.95
C TYR A 582 -10.54 13.87 -15.20
N GLY A 583 -9.41 13.46 -15.79
CA GLY A 583 -8.32 14.35 -16.16
C GLY A 583 -7.29 14.61 -15.06
N ALA A 584 -7.44 14.04 -13.86
CA ALA A 584 -6.37 13.97 -12.87
C ALA A 584 -5.54 12.69 -13.03
N VAL A 585 -4.34 12.68 -12.45
CA VAL A 585 -3.44 11.52 -12.50
C VAL A 585 -4.03 10.30 -11.76
N ASP A 586 -3.54 9.12 -12.11
CA ASP A 586 -3.79 7.87 -11.40
C ASP A 586 -2.48 7.10 -11.22
N GLY A 587 -2.43 6.23 -10.22
CA GLY A 587 -1.24 5.46 -9.89
C GLY A 587 -1.45 4.35 -8.87
N PHE A 588 -0.38 3.58 -8.67
CA PHE A 588 -0.27 2.55 -7.64
C PHE A 588 1.18 2.43 -7.14
N PRO A 589 1.41 1.96 -5.90
CA PRO A 589 2.77 1.82 -5.37
C PRO A 589 3.53 0.70 -6.08
N ILE A 590 4.83 0.92 -6.26
CA ILE A 590 5.80 -0.04 -6.80
C ILE A 590 7.09 0.00 -5.98
N ALA A 591 7.86 -1.07 -6.07
CA ALA A 591 9.26 -1.08 -5.68
C ALA A 591 10.14 -0.78 -6.90
N LEU A 592 11.18 0.03 -6.73
CA LEU A 592 12.16 0.28 -7.78
C LEU A 592 13.48 -0.42 -7.43
N TYR A 593 14.05 -1.13 -8.40
CA TYR A 593 15.43 -1.59 -8.37
C TYR A 593 16.22 -0.87 -9.46
N ILE A 594 17.40 -0.34 -9.11
CA ILE A 594 18.34 0.26 -10.06
C ILE A 594 19.64 -0.52 -9.98
N ASN A 595 20.06 -1.12 -11.10
CA ASN A 595 21.24 -1.98 -11.19
C ASN A 595 21.23 -3.07 -10.09
N ASP A 596 20.10 -3.79 -9.98
CA ASP A 596 19.84 -4.85 -8.98
C ASP A 596 19.85 -4.41 -7.51
N GLN A 597 20.03 -3.12 -7.23
CA GLN A 597 19.94 -2.58 -5.88
C GLN A 597 18.51 -2.07 -5.62
N TYR A 598 17.93 -2.47 -4.48
CA TYR A 598 16.67 -1.92 -4.02
C TYR A 598 16.82 -0.41 -3.81
N TRP A 599 16.12 0.37 -4.62
CA TRP A 599 16.19 1.83 -4.63
C TRP A 599 15.06 2.48 -3.84
N GLY A 600 14.08 1.70 -3.37
CA GLY A 600 12.99 2.19 -2.53
C GLY A 600 11.60 2.12 -3.16
N LEU A 601 10.63 2.68 -2.44
CA LEU A 601 9.23 2.82 -2.85
C LEU A 601 9.04 3.95 -3.85
N TYR A 602 8.19 3.73 -4.84
CA TYR A 602 7.75 4.72 -5.82
C TYR A 602 6.25 4.55 -6.04
N SER A 603 5.60 5.55 -6.60
CA SER A 603 4.31 5.37 -7.27
C SER A 603 4.54 5.28 -8.79
N PHE A 604 3.92 4.31 -9.44
CA PHE A 604 3.83 4.23 -10.90
C PHE A 604 2.57 4.97 -11.34
N ASN A 605 2.72 6.02 -12.13
CA ASN A 605 1.64 6.95 -12.46
C ASN A 605 1.46 7.10 -13.97
N ILE A 606 0.23 7.40 -14.37
CA ILE A 606 -0.06 7.92 -15.71
C ILE A 606 0.59 9.31 -15.90
N PRO A 607 0.99 9.67 -17.13
CA PRO A 607 1.51 11.01 -17.44
C PRO A 607 0.39 12.06 -17.52
N LYS A 608 0.72 13.34 -17.36
CA LYS A 608 -0.20 14.48 -17.57
C LYS A 608 -0.21 14.92 -19.04
N ASP A 609 -0.75 14.09 -19.92
CA ASP A 609 -0.78 14.35 -21.36
C ASP A 609 -2.12 14.00 -22.01
N ASP A 610 -2.13 14.03 -23.34
CA ASP A 610 -3.28 13.73 -24.20
C ASP A 610 -3.87 12.36 -23.93
N TRP A 611 -3.05 11.36 -23.64
CA TRP A 611 -3.55 10.01 -23.37
C TRP A 611 -4.36 9.95 -22.07
N MET A 612 -3.89 10.61 -21.01
CA MET A 612 -4.65 10.72 -19.76
C MET A 612 -6.00 11.41 -19.98
N ALA A 613 -6.03 12.45 -20.82
CA ALA A 613 -7.24 13.20 -21.09
C ALA A 613 -8.04 12.69 -22.31
N LYS A 614 -7.65 11.56 -22.92
CA LYS A 614 -8.23 11.00 -24.15
C LYS A 614 -8.39 12.03 -25.29
N MET A 615 -7.41 12.92 -25.43
CA MET A 615 -7.42 14.00 -26.42
C MET A 615 -6.78 13.55 -27.75
N PRO A 616 -7.43 13.80 -28.90
CA PRO A 616 -6.82 13.60 -30.20
C PRO A 616 -5.84 14.73 -30.59
N SER A 617 -4.97 14.45 -31.55
CA SER A 617 -4.09 15.44 -32.18
C SER A 617 -4.85 16.31 -33.20
N GLU A 618 -5.79 17.12 -32.71
CA GLU A 618 -6.53 18.10 -33.53
C GLU A 618 -6.77 19.43 -32.77
N ALA A 619 -7.10 20.49 -33.51
CA ALA A 619 -7.36 21.80 -32.91
C ALA A 619 -8.58 21.74 -31.98
N GLY A 620 -8.52 22.46 -30.86
CA GLY A 620 -9.56 22.44 -29.83
C GLY A 620 -9.19 21.65 -28.58
N TYR A 621 -8.13 20.85 -28.63
CA TYR A 621 -7.67 20.05 -27.49
C TYR A 621 -6.34 20.57 -26.96
N ALA A 622 -6.31 20.98 -25.70
CA ALA A 622 -5.09 21.44 -25.05
C ALA A 622 -5.13 21.21 -23.54
N ILE A 623 -3.94 21.07 -22.95
CA ILE A 623 -3.71 20.96 -21.51
C ILE A 623 -2.68 22.00 -21.11
N VAL A 624 -3.03 22.84 -20.13
CA VAL A 624 -2.15 23.87 -19.56
C VAL A 624 -1.95 23.56 -18.08
N ASP A 625 -0.71 23.66 -17.62
CA ASP A 625 -0.31 23.48 -16.22
C ASP A 625 -0.10 24.85 -15.55
N ALA A 626 -0.74 25.05 -14.40
CA ALA A 626 -0.50 26.23 -13.57
C ALA A 626 0.76 26.03 -12.72
N VAL A 627 1.75 26.93 -12.88
CA VAL A 627 3.07 26.79 -12.25
C VAL A 627 3.26 27.75 -11.09
N TRP A 628 2.85 29.02 -11.21
CA TRP A 628 2.92 30.02 -10.14
C TRP A 628 2.01 31.24 -10.40
N SER A 629 1.92 32.15 -9.42
CA SER A 629 1.31 33.47 -9.60
C SER A 629 2.22 34.42 -10.41
N PRO A 630 1.69 35.33 -11.26
CA PRO A 630 0.28 35.70 -11.39
C PRO A 630 -0.54 34.91 -12.43
N GLN A 631 0.08 34.30 -13.45
CA GLN A 631 -0.66 33.59 -14.51
C GLN A 631 -1.43 32.39 -13.96
N GLY A 632 -0.77 31.54 -13.17
CA GLY A 632 -1.38 30.43 -12.47
C GLY A 632 -2.42 30.85 -11.42
N ALA A 633 -2.47 32.12 -11.02
CA ALA A 633 -3.53 32.68 -10.18
C ALA A 633 -4.71 33.27 -10.99
N LEU A 634 -4.65 33.21 -12.33
CA LEU A 634 -5.57 33.86 -13.26
C LEU A 634 -5.64 35.39 -13.07
N GLN A 635 -4.53 35.99 -12.65
CA GLN A 635 -4.39 37.43 -12.39
C GLN A 635 -3.67 38.19 -13.52
N GLN A 636 -3.17 37.46 -14.52
CA GLN A 636 -2.50 38.02 -15.68
C GLN A 636 -2.54 37.02 -16.84
N GLU A 637 -2.62 37.52 -18.07
CA GLU A 637 -2.44 36.73 -19.28
C GLU A 637 -1.09 35.98 -19.31
N THR A 638 -1.08 34.83 -19.99
CA THR A 638 0.09 33.98 -20.17
C THR A 638 0.66 34.07 -21.59
N ASN A 639 1.89 33.59 -21.75
CA ASN A 639 2.56 33.32 -23.02
C ASN A 639 3.07 31.86 -23.11
N PHE A 640 2.66 31.00 -22.16
CA PHE A 640 3.12 29.62 -21.95
C PHE A 640 4.60 29.40 -21.62
N LYS A 641 5.36 30.49 -21.40
CA LYS A 641 6.78 30.47 -21.00
C LYS A 641 7.02 31.04 -19.60
N ASP A 642 6.02 31.71 -19.05
CA ASP A 642 6.05 32.26 -17.69
C ASP A 642 5.44 31.25 -16.68
N GLN A 643 4.51 31.69 -15.84
CA GLN A 643 4.01 30.91 -14.71
C GLN A 643 2.85 29.96 -15.06
N MET A 644 2.75 29.60 -16.34
CA MET A 644 1.89 28.57 -16.89
C MET A 644 2.61 27.89 -18.04
N GLU A 645 2.48 26.57 -18.16
CA GLU A 645 3.17 25.77 -19.17
C GLU A 645 2.17 24.96 -20.00
N LEU A 646 2.28 25.03 -21.34
CA LEU A 646 1.50 24.19 -22.24
C LEU A 646 2.04 22.75 -22.22
N GLN A 647 1.24 21.81 -21.72
CA GLN A 647 1.61 20.39 -21.60
C GLN A 647 1.23 19.59 -22.85
N PHE A 648 0.11 19.96 -23.48
CA PHE A 648 -0.36 19.36 -24.71
C PHE A 648 -1.14 20.38 -25.54
N CYS A 649 -1.01 20.29 -26.86
CA CYS A 649 -1.83 20.98 -27.85
C CYS A 649 -1.98 20.05 -29.04
N GLY A 650 -3.23 19.84 -29.49
CA GLY A 650 -3.50 18.91 -30.59
C GLY A 650 -2.96 19.37 -31.96
N THR A 651 -2.44 20.60 -32.04
CA THR A 651 -1.74 21.13 -33.23
C THR A 651 -0.35 21.65 -32.90
N GLU A 652 0.54 21.66 -33.89
CA GLU A 652 1.87 22.26 -33.75
C GLU A 652 1.82 23.77 -33.46
N ASP A 653 0.89 24.49 -34.12
CA ASP A 653 0.62 25.89 -33.80
C ASP A 653 -0.30 25.96 -32.56
N SER A 654 0.22 26.55 -31.48
CA SER A 654 -0.48 26.71 -30.21
C SER A 654 -1.15 28.08 -30.04
N LYS A 655 -1.10 28.94 -31.08
CA LYS A 655 -1.64 30.31 -30.99
C LYS A 655 -3.12 30.34 -30.62
N TRP A 656 -3.93 29.43 -31.17
CA TRP A 656 -5.36 29.33 -30.81
C TRP A 656 -5.57 28.98 -29.33
N ALA A 657 -4.74 28.09 -28.77
CA ALA A 657 -4.85 27.67 -27.38
C ALA A 657 -4.45 28.82 -26.45
N LEU A 658 -3.41 29.58 -26.83
CA LEU A 658 -2.97 30.78 -26.14
C LEU A 658 -4.06 31.86 -26.15
N ASP A 659 -4.65 32.14 -27.31
CA ASP A 659 -5.71 33.15 -27.44
C ASP A 659 -6.97 32.73 -26.67
N SER A 660 -7.28 31.43 -26.65
CA SER A 660 -8.41 30.86 -25.91
C SER A 660 -8.25 31.01 -24.40
N ILE A 661 -7.10 30.60 -23.84
CA ILE A 661 -6.89 30.69 -22.39
C ILE A 661 -6.80 32.15 -21.93
N ASN A 662 -6.17 33.04 -22.70
CA ASN A 662 -6.10 34.46 -22.36
C ASN A 662 -7.47 35.12 -22.42
N LYS A 663 -8.33 34.75 -23.38
CA LYS A 663 -9.74 35.19 -23.38
C LYS A 663 -10.49 34.77 -22.11
N MET A 664 -10.26 33.54 -21.62
CA MET A 664 -10.82 33.09 -20.34
C MET A 664 -10.26 33.91 -19.17
N ILE A 665 -8.95 34.12 -19.12
CA ILE A 665 -8.29 34.92 -18.07
C ILE A 665 -8.82 36.36 -18.06
N ASP A 666 -8.95 37.00 -19.22
CA ASP A 666 -9.51 38.36 -19.36
C ASP A 666 -10.94 38.46 -18.82
N ALA A 667 -11.79 37.49 -19.18
CA ALA A 667 -13.15 37.42 -18.65
C ALA A 667 -13.15 37.25 -17.13
N VAL A 668 -12.29 36.40 -16.58
CA VAL A 668 -12.15 36.21 -15.13
C VAL A 668 -11.64 37.48 -14.42
N MET A 669 -10.69 38.20 -15.02
CA MET A 669 -10.12 39.42 -14.48
C MET A 669 -11.07 40.61 -14.51
N ALA A 670 -12.00 40.65 -15.46
CA ALA A 670 -12.94 41.75 -15.62
C ALA A 670 -13.75 42.08 -14.35
N HIS A 671 -14.28 43.30 -14.31
CA HIS A 671 -15.15 43.75 -13.23
C HIS A 671 -16.61 43.47 -13.57
N TYR A 672 -17.33 42.92 -12.60
CA TYR A 672 -18.77 42.64 -12.69
C TYR A 672 -19.48 43.14 -11.45
N ASP A 673 -20.71 43.62 -11.62
CA ASP A 673 -21.53 44.13 -10.53
C ASP A 673 -22.49 43.06 -9.97
N ASN A 674 -22.89 42.08 -10.77
CA ASN A 674 -23.82 41.02 -10.39
C ASN A 674 -23.44 39.66 -10.99
N ALA A 675 -24.02 38.59 -10.43
CA ALA A 675 -23.75 37.21 -10.84
C ALA A 675 -24.16 36.92 -12.28
N SER A 676 -25.29 37.46 -12.75
CA SER A 676 -25.79 37.23 -14.11
C SER A 676 -24.82 37.71 -15.18
N ASP A 677 -24.23 38.90 -15.01
CA ASP A 677 -23.26 39.45 -15.96
C ASP A 677 -21.95 38.65 -15.97
N PHE A 678 -21.49 38.23 -14.78
CA PHE A 678 -20.35 37.33 -14.65
C PHE A 678 -20.62 36.01 -15.37
N ASP A 679 -21.72 35.34 -15.05
CA ASP A 679 -22.09 34.04 -15.61
C ASP A 679 -22.22 34.09 -17.13
N GLN A 680 -22.84 35.14 -17.66
CA GLN A 680 -22.96 35.33 -19.10
C GLN A 680 -21.58 35.44 -19.78
N ALA A 681 -20.60 36.06 -19.12
CA ALA A 681 -19.26 36.23 -19.66
C ALA A 681 -18.39 34.97 -19.54
N VAL A 682 -18.45 34.24 -18.42
CA VAL A 682 -17.56 33.08 -18.17
C VAL A 682 -18.15 31.70 -18.47
N ASN A 683 -19.48 31.50 -18.50
CA ASN A 683 -20.07 30.16 -18.66
C ASN A 683 -19.68 29.45 -19.97
N SER A 684 -19.30 30.21 -21.00
CA SER A 684 -18.82 29.64 -22.28
C SER A 684 -17.30 29.38 -22.29
N LEU A 685 -16.58 29.83 -21.27
CA LEU A 685 -15.11 29.83 -21.18
C LEU A 685 -14.59 28.96 -20.04
N VAL A 686 -15.37 28.76 -18.99
CA VAL A 686 -15.01 27.96 -17.82
C VAL A 686 -16.14 26.97 -17.52
N ASP A 687 -15.78 25.74 -17.21
CA ASP A 687 -16.71 24.78 -16.60
C ASP A 687 -16.87 25.09 -15.10
N LEU A 688 -17.96 25.77 -14.74
CA LEU A 688 -18.18 26.22 -13.36
C LEU A 688 -18.25 25.04 -12.37
N ASP A 689 -18.76 23.88 -12.77
CA ASP A 689 -18.81 22.70 -11.90
C ASP A 689 -17.42 22.22 -11.51
N SER A 690 -16.50 22.08 -12.47
CA SER A 690 -15.11 21.73 -12.18
C SER A 690 -14.42 22.80 -11.32
N ALA A 691 -14.75 24.08 -11.53
CA ALA A 691 -14.18 25.18 -10.77
C ALA A 691 -14.69 25.22 -9.32
N TYR A 692 -15.99 24.99 -9.10
CA TYR A 692 -16.58 24.84 -7.76
C TYR A 692 -15.96 23.67 -7.02
N ASP A 693 -15.91 22.51 -7.67
CA ASP A 693 -15.32 21.32 -7.09
C ASP A 693 -13.85 21.55 -6.72
N TYR A 694 -13.05 22.15 -7.61
CA TYR A 694 -11.63 22.41 -7.34
C TYR A 694 -11.44 23.38 -6.18
N TYR A 695 -12.28 24.42 -6.11
CA TYR A 695 -12.22 25.39 -5.03
C TYR A 695 -12.59 24.78 -3.67
N ILE A 696 -13.73 24.06 -3.61
CA ILE A 696 -14.17 23.35 -2.41
C ILE A 696 -13.13 22.32 -2.00
N TYR A 697 -12.67 21.51 -2.96
CA TYR A 697 -11.67 20.47 -2.74
C TYR A 697 -10.40 21.06 -2.11
N SER A 698 -9.89 22.17 -2.68
CA SER A 698 -8.70 22.84 -2.17
C SER A 698 -8.86 23.34 -0.73
N VAL A 699 -10.05 23.82 -0.36
CA VAL A 699 -10.36 24.18 1.03
C VAL A 699 -10.44 22.94 1.92
N LEU A 700 -11.10 21.86 1.49
CA LEU A 700 -11.26 20.66 2.31
C LEU A 700 -9.94 19.93 2.59
N VAL A 701 -9.05 19.85 1.59
CA VAL A 701 -7.76 19.14 1.74
C VAL A 701 -6.59 20.07 2.10
N ASN A 702 -6.84 21.36 2.33
CA ASN A 702 -5.80 22.38 2.54
C ASN A 702 -4.74 22.39 1.42
N ASN A 703 -5.19 22.47 0.18
CA ASN A 703 -4.32 22.57 -1.00
C ASN A 703 -3.83 24.02 -1.17
N ASN A 704 -2.86 24.43 -0.35
CA ASN A 704 -2.37 25.81 -0.33
C ASN A 704 -1.55 26.18 -1.57
N ASP A 705 -0.71 25.26 -2.06
CA ASP A 705 0.04 25.39 -3.31
C ASP A 705 -0.96 25.39 -4.51
N GLY A 706 -2.05 24.64 -4.39
CA GLY A 706 -3.16 24.55 -5.34
C GLY A 706 -3.88 25.85 -5.72
N LEU A 707 -3.70 26.94 -4.96
CA LEU A 707 -4.45 28.18 -5.20
C LEU A 707 -3.97 28.93 -6.45
N PHE A 708 -2.70 28.79 -6.82
CA PHE A 708 -2.11 29.49 -7.97
C PHE A 708 -1.15 28.60 -8.79
N ARG A 709 -1.10 27.30 -8.46
CA ARG A 709 -0.33 26.28 -9.17
C ARG A 709 -0.84 24.89 -8.88
N ASN A 710 -0.20 23.86 -9.45
CA ASN A 710 -0.51 22.45 -9.19
C ASN A 710 -1.98 22.11 -9.53
N TYR A 711 -2.45 22.63 -10.66
CA TYR A 711 -3.68 22.17 -11.30
C TYR A 711 -3.52 22.26 -12.81
N LEU A 712 -4.28 21.42 -13.50
CA LEU A 712 -4.36 21.44 -14.95
C LEU A 712 -5.63 22.16 -15.38
N LEU A 713 -5.53 22.92 -16.46
CA LEU A 713 -6.66 23.41 -17.23
C LEU A 713 -6.71 22.63 -18.53
N GLN A 714 -7.85 22.01 -18.80
CA GLN A 714 -8.09 21.17 -19.97
C GLN A 714 -9.16 21.80 -20.84
N THR A 715 -8.98 21.83 -22.15
CA THR A 715 -10.04 22.22 -23.10
C THR A 715 -10.22 21.13 -24.14
N PHE A 716 -11.47 20.91 -24.54
CA PHE A 716 -11.89 19.87 -25.48
C PHE A 716 -12.59 20.43 -26.73
N ASP A 717 -12.76 21.76 -26.79
CA ASP A 717 -13.39 22.49 -27.89
C ASP A 717 -12.63 23.79 -28.26
N GLY A 718 -11.52 24.04 -27.57
CA GLY A 718 -10.70 25.24 -27.68
C GLY A 718 -11.36 26.51 -27.18
N LYS A 719 -12.43 26.42 -26.37
CA LYS A 719 -13.16 27.56 -25.83
C LYS A 719 -13.39 27.44 -24.33
N LYS A 720 -13.96 26.32 -23.87
CA LYS A 720 -14.26 26.07 -22.47
C LYS A 720 -13.12 25.31 -21.80
N TRP A 721 -12.72 25.78 -20.62
CA TRP A 721 -11.64 25.21 -19.81
C TRP A 721 -12.18 24.57 -18.53
N TYR A 722 -11.64 23.40 -18.21
CA TYR A 722 -12.02 22.54 -17.09
C TYR A 722 -10.84 22.40 -16.14
N PHE A 723 -11.08 22.53 -14.83
CA PHE A 723 -10.07 22.25 -13.82
C PHE A 723 -9.87 20.75 -13.67
N ALA A 724 -8.62 20.33 -13.46
CA ALA A 724 -8.29 18.99 -12.97
C ALA A 724 -7.18 19.08 -11.92
N ALA A 725 -7.36 18.37 -10.80
CA ALA A 725 -6.42 18.43 -9.68
C ALA A 725 -5.10 17.72 -10.01
N TYR A 726 -3.97 18.31 -9.61
CA TYR A 726 -2.63 17.81 -9.95
C TYR A 726 -1.62 18.09 -8.82
N ASP A 727 -0.55 17.30 -8.74
CA ASP A 727 0.55 17.49 -7.77
C ASP A 727 0.11 17.81 -6.32
N LEU A 728 -0.54 16.82 -5.69
CA LEU A 728 -1.30 16.98 -4.44
C LEU A 728 -0.56 16.38 -3.22
N ASP A 729 0.76 16.30 -3.28
CA ASP A 729 1.63 15.76 -2.23
C ASP A 729 1.79 16.69 -1.00
N THR A 730 1.34 17.95 -1.10
CA THR A 730 1.38 18.95 -0.03
C THR A 730 -0.03 19.32 0.45
N THR A 731 -0.79 18.31 0.87
CA THR A 731 -2.19 18.44 1.33
C THR A 731 -2.38 17.84 2.74
N PHE A 732 -3.60 17.92 3.27
CA PHE A 732 -4.02 17.39 4.57
C PHE A 732 -3.17 17.91 5.73
N GLY A 733 -2.97 19.23 5.76
CA GLY A 733 -2.22 19.89 6.82
C GLY A 733 -0.72 19.89 6.62
N ARG A 734 -0.21 19.65 5.41
CA ARG A 734 1.18 19.92 5.06
C ARG A 734 1.30 21.24 4.32
N THR A 735 2.45 21.89 4.46
CA THR A 735 2.78 23.11 3.72
C THR A 735 4.09 22.93 2.94
N PRO A 736 4.19 23.47 1.71
CA PRO A 736 5.38 23.37 0.87
C PRO A 736 6.60 24.14 1.42
N ASP A 737 6.39 25.16 2.27
CA ASP A 737 7.46 26.11 2.61
C ASP A 737 8.43 25.60 3.71
N PHE A 738 7.99 24.71 4.60
CA PHE A 738 8.80 24.30 5.76
C PHE A 738 8.80 22.79 6.06
N LEU A 739 8.11 21.97 5.25
CA LEU A 739 7.79 20.57 5.60
C LEU A 739 7.04 20.46 6.95
N GLU A 740 6.46 21.56 7.42
CA GLU A 740 5.75 21.70 8.68
C GLU A 740 4.29 21.26 8.55
N HIS A 741 3.63 21.17 9.70
CA HIS A 741 2.24 20.78 9.82
C HIS A 741 1.37 22.00 10.15
N THR A 742 0.38 22.27 9.31
CA THR A 742 -0.59 23.34 9.54
C THR A 742 -1.78 22.85 10.34
N LEU A 743 -2.43 23.76 11.05
CA LEU A 743 -3.65 23.49 11.78
C LEU A 743 -4.80 23.13 10.83
N ALA A 744 -5.77 22.36 11.32
CA ALA A 744 -6.95 22.00 10.55
C ALA A 744 -7.98 23.15 10.48
N ASN A 745 -7.90 24.10 11.40
CA ASN A 745 -8.72 25.31 11.44
C ASN A 745 -7.92 26.53 11.00
N SER A 746 -8.62 27.49 10.42
CA SER A 746 -8.06 28.78 10.02
C SER A 746 -9.07 29.89 10.29
N ASP A 747 -8.62 31.02 10.81
CA ASP A 747 -9.42 32.23 10.98
C ASP A 747 -8.65 33.49 10.53
N THR A 748 -7.55 33.28 9.80
CA THR A 748 -6.65 34.33 9.33
C THR A 748 -6.59 34.38 7.79
N ASN A 749 -6.11 35.51 7.27
CA ASN A 749 -5.82 35.65 5.84
C ASN A 749 -4.52 34.95 5.42
N ASP A 750 -3.77 34.40 6.37
CA ASP A 750 -2.52 33.71 6.11
C ASP A 750 -2.79 32.22 5.86
N PHE A 751 -3.07 31.91 4.60
CA PHE A 751 -3.34 30.54 4.17
C PHE A 751 -2.11 29.63 4.19
N ARG A 752 -0.87 30.19 4.24
CA ARG A 752 0.36 29.40 4.18
C ARG A 752 0.63 28.70 5.51
N ASP A 753 0.46 29.41 6.62
CA ASP A 753 0.74 28.85 7.96
C ASP A 753 -0.53 28.33 8.66
N HIS A 754 -1.70 28.94 8.36
CA HIS A 754 -2.95 28.63 9.07
C HIS A 754 -3.95 27.82 8.22
N GLY A 755 -3.65 27.63 6.94
CA GLY A 755 -4.44 26.83 6.03
C GLY A 755 -5.50 27.60 5.24
N VAL A 756 -5.90 27.02 4.13
CA VAL A 756 -6.80 27.58 3.11
C VAL A 756 -8.19 27.76 3.69
N THR A 757 -8.88 28.83 3.34
CA THR A 757 -10.31 29.06 3.58
C THR A 757 -10.91 29.62 2.30
N PHE A 758 -12.25 29.67 2.20
CA PHE A 758 -12.84 30.40 1.08
C PHE A 758 -12.41 31.87 1.12
N GLU A 759 -12.40 32.51 2.29
CA GLU A 759 -12.10 33.94 2.40
C GLU A 759 -10.64 34.28 2.05
N ASN A 760 -9.66 33.46 2.43
CA ASN A 760 -8.25 33.77 2.15
C ASN A 760 -7.81 33.32 0.75
N ALA A 761 -8.50 32.35 0.13
CA ALA A 761 -8.24 31.93 -1.24
C ALA A 761 -8.55 33.02 -2.27
N VAL A 762 -9.55 33.89 -1.99
CA VAL A 762 -9.91 34.99 -2.91
C VAL A 762 -8.77 35.98 -3.13
N GLY A 763 -7.85 36.13 -2.17
CA GLY A 763 -6.67 36.98 -2.30
C GLY A 763 -5.59 36.38 -3.20
N SER A 764 -5.67 35.07 -3.45
CA SER A 764 -4.62 34.28 -4.11
C SER A 764 -4.99 33.80 -5.50
N ASN A 765 -6.28 33.80 -5.86
CA ASN A 765 -6.77 33.38 -7.17
C ASN A 765 -7.96 34.23 -7.61
N ARG A 766 -7.90 34.77 -8.83
CA ARG A 766 -8.92 35.69 -9.34
C ARG A 766 -10.26 35.02 -9.62
N LEU A 767 -10.26 33.78 -10.14
CA LEU A 767 -11.51 33.05 -10.37
C LEU A 767 -12.17 32.72 -9.03
N MET A 768 -11.42 32.22 -8.04
CA MET A 768 -11.95 31.92 -6.71
C MET A 768 -12.57 33.16 -6.04
N TYR A 769 -11.99 34.35 -6.26
CA TYR A 769 -12.61 35.61 -5.85
C TYR A 769 -13.99 35.82 -6.48
N GLN A 770 -14.13 35.68 -7.80
CA GLN A 770 -15.41 35.87 -8.48
C GLN A 770 -16.44 34.82 -8.04
N LEU A 771 -16.03 33.54 -7.96
CA LEU A 771 -16.90 32.45 -7.52
C LEU A 771 -17.37 32.68 -6.08
N TRP A 772 -16.50 33.09 -5.16
CA TRP A 772 -16.93 33.40 -3.79
C TRP A 772 -17.82 34.63 -3.71
N LYS A 773 -17.59 35.64 -4.55
CA LYS A 773 -18.41 36.86 -4.62
C LYS A 773 -19.83 36.57 -5.12
N PHE A 774 -19.98 35.72 -6.14
CA PHE A 774 -21.25 35.55 -6.85
C PHE A 774 -21.98 34.23 -6.61
N HIS A 775 -21.26 33.16 -6.27
CA HIS A 775 -21.77 31.78 -6.19
C HIS A 775 -21.57 31.14 -4.81
N LYS A 776 -21.52 31.97 -3.76
CA LYS A 776 -21.28 31.50 -2.39
C LYS A 776 -22.29 30.44 -1.94
N SER A 777 -23.57 30.63 -2.23
CA SER A 777 -24.64 29.69 -1.87
C SER A 777 -24.45 28.31 -2.50
N GLU A 778 -24.14 28.30 -3.79
CA GLU A 778 -23.92 27.14 -4.63
C GLU A 778 -22.70 26.36 -4.14
N ILE A 779 -21.59 27.06 -3.89
CA ILE A 779 -20.37 26.50 -3.33
C ILE A 779 -20.62 25.85 -1.96
N LEU A 780 -21.34 26.53 -1.06
CA LEU A 780 -21.63 25.99 0.27
C LEU A 780 -22.60 24.81 0.23
N SER A 781 -23.59 24.84 -0.67
CA SER A 781 -24.49 23.71 -0.90
C SER A 781 -23.71 22.51 -1.42
N ARG A 782 -22.90 22.71 -2.46
CA ARG A 782 -22.07 21.67 -3.05
C ARG A 782 -21.06 21.10 -2.04
N ALA A 783 -20.46 21.95 -1.21
CA ALA A 783 -19.54 21.51 -0.16
C ALA A 783 -20.24 20.60 0.87
N ARG A 784 -21.48 20.93 1.25
CA ARG A 784 -22.30 20.08 2.12
C ARG A 784 -22.54 18.70 1.48
N ASP A 785 -22.89 18.66 0.20
CA ASP A 785 -23.13 17.40 -0.52
C ASP A 785 -21.87 16.53 -0.58
N LEU A 786 -20.71 17.15 -0.85
CA LEU A 786 -19.43 16.46 -0.86
C LEU A 786 -19.07 15.90 0.52
N ILE A 787 -19.20 16.70 1.59
CA ILE A 787 -18.90 16.28 2.98
C ILE A 787 -19.83 15.17 3.46
N ASN A 788 -21.09 15.18 3.01
CA ASN A 788 -22.05 14.11 3.34
C ASN A 788 -21.90 12.87 2.46
N GLY A 789 -21.09 12.94 1.40
CA GLY A 789 -20.86 11.87 0.44
C GLY A 789 -19.38 11.53 0.29
N VAL A 790 -18.85 11.76 -0.91
CA VAL A 790 -17.52 11.28 -1.33
C VAL A 790 -16.34 11.88 -0.56
N MET A 791 -16.54 13.03 0.08
CA MET A 791 -15.58 13.73 0.96
C MET A 791 -16.00 13.64 2.44
N SER A 792 -16.81 12.66 2.83
CA SER A 792 -17.02 12.38 4.24
C SER A 792 -15.73 11.93 4.93
N VAL A 793 -15.64 12.11 6.25
CA VAL A 793 -14.49 11.65 7.04
C VAL A 793 -14.21 10.17 6.82
N SER A 794 -15.27 9.34 6.78
CA SER A 794 -15.15 7.90 6.53
C SER A 794 -14.67 7.59 5.10
N SER A 795 -15.19 8.30 4.09
CA SER A 795 -14.83 8.06 2.69
C SER A 795 -13.37 8.41 2.40
N VAL A 796 -12.89 9.52 2.97
CA VAL A 796 -11.49 9.95 2.84
C VAL A 796 -10.56 9.01 3.60
N ASP A 797 -10.88 8.65 4.85
CA ASP A 797 -10.09 7.69 5.62
C ASP A 797 -9.95 6.34 4.90
N THR A 798 -11.07 5.80 4.41
CA THR A 798 -11.09 4.55 3.63
C THR A 798 -10.20 4.65 2.38
N ALA A 799 -10.22 5.78 1.67
CA ALA A 799 -9.40 5.96 0.47
C ALA A 799 -7.89 5.90 0.78
N PHE A 800 -7.46 6.46 1.92
CA PHE A 800 -6.07 6.39 2.37
C PHE A 800 -5.69 4.99 2.85
N VAL A 801 -6.54 4.35 3.66
CA VAL A 801 -6.31 2.99 4.17
C VAL A 801 -6.22 1.98 3.02
N ASP A 802 -7.10 2.08 2.02
CA ASP A 802 -7.12 1.19 0.87
C ASP A 802 -5.89 1.32 -0.04
N TYR A 803 -5.25 2.49 -0.05
CA TYR A 803 -4.00 2.69 -0.77
C TYR A 803 -2.81 2.17 0.05
N VAL A 804 -2.70 2.57 1.32
CA VAL A 804 -1.55 2.22 2.16
C VAL A 804 -1.53 0.75 2.54
N ARG A 805 -2.67 0.03 2.55
CA ARG A 805 -2.66 -1.44 2.71
C ARG A 805 -1.88 -2.17 1.60
N MET A 806 -1.66 -1.54 0.45
CA MET A 806 -0.82 -2.07 -0.63
C MET A 806 0.68 -1.88 -0.33
N ILE A 807 1.03 -1.10 0.69
CA ILE A 807 2.38 -0.82 1.14
C ILE A 807 2.57 -1.47 2.53
N PRO A 808 3.09 -2.70 2.61
CA PRO A 808 3.30 -3.38 3.87
C PRO A 808 4.32 -2.60 4.71
N LYS A 809 4.19 -2.67 6.04
CA LYS A 809 5.09 -1.97 6.98
C LYS A 809 6.57 -2.25 6.70
N ILE A 810 6.94 -3.49 6.39
CA ILE A 810 8.33 -3.85 6.07
C ILE A 810 8.88 -3.05 4.87
N ALA A 811 8.05 -2.74 3.86
CA ALA A 811 8.50 -1.94 2.72
C ALA A 811 8.75 -0.47 3.11
N LEU A 812 7.94 0.09 4.01
CA LEU A 812 8.20 1.41 4.58
C LEU A 812 9.47 1.42 5.43
N ASP A 813 9.70 0.36 6.21
CA ASP A 813 10.90 0.23 7.03
C ASP A 813 12.16 0.14 6.14
N GLU A 814 12.10 -0.59 5.01
CA GLU A 814 13.20 -0.66 4.03
C GLU A 814 13.37 0.66 3.26
N GLU A 815 12.29 1.37 2.89
CA GLU A 815 12.36 2.72 2.31
C GLU A 815 13.14 3.67 3.23
N ILE A 816 12.83 3.68 4.53
CA ILE A 816 13.51 4.54 5.51
C ILE A 816 14.97 4.13 5.70
N LYS A 817 15.30 2.83 5.60
CA LYS A 817 16.69 2.36 5.65
C LYS A 817 17.51 2.89 4.47
N VAL A 818 16.98 2.80 3.24
CA VAL A 818 17.66 3.27 2.03
C VAL A 818 17.72 4.81 1.99
N TRP A 819 16.64 5.48 2.39
CA TRP A 819 16.49 6.93 2.36
C TRP A 819 16.28 7.51 3.75
N SER A 820 17.27 7.35 4.63
CA SER A 820 17.20 7.82 6.02
C SER A 820 17.02 9.34 6.19
N GLY A 821 17.31 10.12 5.14
CA GLY A 821 17.06 11.56 5.08
C GLY A 821 15.63 11.97 4.73
N THR A 822 14.73 11.01 4.45
CA THR A 822 13.31 11.30 4.18
C THR A 822 12.70 12.02 5.39
N PRO A 823 12.10 13.22 5.21
CA PRO A 823 11.55 13.99 6.31
C PRO A 823 10.29 13.34 6.90
N ASN A 824 10.01 13.63 8.17
CA ASN A 824 8.74 13.34 8.85
C ASN A 824 8.27 11.87 8.87
N THR A 825 9.19 10.90 8.73
CA THR A 825 8.86 9.47 8.63
C THR A 825 8.13 8.88 9.83
N SER A 826 8.26 9.50 11.01
CA SER A 826 7.56 9.08 12.23
C SER A 826 6.15 9.68 12.39
N VAL A 827 5.80 10.71 11.62
CA VAL A 827 4.59 11.52 11.83
C VAL A 827 3.67 11.59 10.60
N ASP A 828 4.22 11.57 9.39
CA ASP A 828 3.44 11.62 8.14
C ASP A 828 2.92 10.23 7.78
N ASN A 829 1.90 9.80 8.52
CA ASN A 829 1.20 8.54 8.35
C ASN A 829 -0.33 8.74 8.22
N VAL A 830 -1.03 7.69 7.81
CA VAL A 830 -2.48 7.71 7.58
C VAL A 830 -3.28 8.15 8.81
N ASN A 831 -2.86 7.80 10.03
CA ASN A 831 -3.55 8.23 11.25
C ASN A 831 -3.48 9.75 11.45
N ARG A 832 -2.34 10.36 11.13
CA ARG A 832 -2.18 11.83 11.20
C ARG A 832 -3.04 12.52 10.15
N ILE A 833 -3.05 12.01 8.91
CA ILE A 833 -3.88 12.52 7.81
C ILE A 833 -5.37 12.45 8.16
N GLY A 834 -5.85 11.27 8.59
CA GLY A 834 -7.26 11.06 8.95
C GLY A 834 -7.71 11.94 10.14
N ARG A 835 -6.88 12.06 11.18
CA ARG A 835 -7.18 12.96 12.32
C ARG A 835 -7.24 14.43 11.90
N TRP A 836 -6.30 14.88 11.07
CA TRP A 836 -6.31 16.25 10.57
C TRP A 836 -7.58 16.52 9.76
N TYR A 837 -7.97 15.60 8.87
CA TYR A 837 -9.18 15.75 8.06
C TYR A 837 -10.46 15.76 8.89
N MET A 838 -10.56 14.89 9.89
CA MET A 838 -11.69 14.90 10.83
C MET A 838 -11.82 16.25 11.55
N GLN A 839 -10.71 16.80 12.04
CA GLN A 839 -10.72 18.14 12.65
C GLN A 839 -11.10 19.23 11.65
N ARG A 840 -10.64 19.09 10.40
CA ARG A 840 -10.94 20.01 9.31
C ARG A 840 -12.43 20.06 9.01
N ILE A 841 -13.08 18.89 8.87
CA ILE A 841 -14.52 18.80 8.63
C ILE A 841 -15.33 19.32 9.82
N ASN A 842 -14.92 19.02 11.05
CA ASN A 842 -15.59 19.55 12.25
C ASN A 842 -15.55 21.08 12.29
N TRP A 843 -14.38 21.67 12.03
CA TRP A 843 -14.24 23.12 11.93
C TRP A 843 -15.04 23.70 10.76
N PHE A 844 -14.96 23.06 9.58
CA PHE A 844 -15.66 23.52 8.37
C PHE A 844 -17.17 23.56 8.59
N ASN A 845 -17.75 22.50 9.16
CA ASN A 845 -19.17 22.42 9.48
C ASN A 845 -19.58 23.57 10.41
N LYS A 846 -18.84 23.77 11.50
CA LYS A 846 -19.11 24.84 12.46
C LYS A 846 -19.01 26.24 11.84
N ARG A 847 -18.05 26.46 10.94
CA ARG A 847 -17.80 27.76 10.32
C ARG A 847 -18.79 28.09 9.21
N TYR A 848 -19.11 27.11 8.36
CA TYR A 848 -19.78 27.36 7.09
C TYR A 848 -21.18 26.74 6.97
N LEU A 849 -21.47 25.64 7.68
CA LEU A 849 -22.70 24.87 7.47
C LEU A 849 -23.66 24.89 8.66
N ASP A 850 -23.22 25.30 9.85
CA ASP A 850 -24.04 25.39 11.06
C ASP A 850 -24.88 26.68 11.06
N THR A 851 -26.16 26.56 10.71
CA THR A 851 -27.05 27.68 10.37
C THR A 851 -27.50 28.52 11.57
N GLN A 852 -27.41 28.01 12.80
CA GLN A 852 -27.75 28.81 13.99
C GLN A 852 -26.77 29.98 14.22
N SER A 853 -25.51 29.80 13.84
CA SER A 853 -24.51 30.87 13.95
C SER A 853 -24.67 31.91 12.83
N SER A 854 -25.09 31.48 11.62
CA SER A 854 -25.30 32.38 10.49
C SER A 854 -26.56 33.24 10.61
N GLU A 855 -27.65 32.70 11.17
CA GLU A 855 -28.86 33.50 11.43
C GLU A 855 -28.62 34.55 12.50
N LEU A 856 -27.86 34.21 13.56
CA LEU A 856 -27.51 35.15 14.62
C LEU A 856 -26.60 36.28 14.12
N GLU A 857 -25.61 35.98 13.28
CA GLU A 857 -24.76 37.03 12.69
C GLU A 857 -25.51 37.88 11.65
N GLN A 858 -26.36 37.27 10.82
CA GLN A 858 -27.24 38.03 9.92
C GLN A 858 -28.23 38.91 10.69
N LEU A 859 -28.71 38.47 11.85
CA LEU A 859 -29.55 39.27 12.75
C LEU A 859 -28.75 40.40 13.39
N LYS A 860 -27.52 40.16 13.86
CA LYS A 860 -26.65 41.21 14.41
C LYS A 860 -26.30 42.26 13.36
N GLU A 861 -26.03 41.86 12.13
CA GLU A 861 -25.73 42.78 11.02
C GLU A 861 -26.97 43.59 10.60
N LYS A 862 -28.16 42.97 10.59
CA LYS A 862 -29.44 43.68 10.40
C LYS A 862 -29.73 44.66 11.53
N VAL A 863 -29.46 44.28 12.79
CA VAL A 863 -29.64 45.16 13.96
C VAL A 863 -28.66 46.32 13.90
N SER A 864 -27.37 46.07 13.60
CA SER A 864 -26.36 47.13 13.45
C SER A 864 -26.69 48.10 12.31
N ASN A 865 -27.22 47.61 11.19
CA ASN A 865 -27.66 48.46 10.09
C ASN A 865 -28.91 49.28 10.45
N LEU A 866 -29.84 48.71 11.22
CA LEU A 866 -31.00 49.45 11.74
C LEU A 866 -30.59 50.51 12.78
N GLU A 867 -29.60 50.22 13.62
CA GLU A 867 -29.02 51.17 14.56
C GLU A 867 -28.28 52.32 13.85
N HIS A 868 -27.57 52.03 12.75
CA HIS A 868 -26.96 53.07 11.93
C HIS A 868 -27.99 53.96 11.21
N ILE A 869 -29.10 53.39 10.73
CA ILE A 869 -30.22 54.16 10.14
C ILE A 869 -30.93 54.99 11.23
N ALA A 870 -31.04 54.48 12.45
CA ALA A 870 -31.60 55.21 13.59
C ALA A 870 -30.67 56.33 14.10
N ALA A 871 -29.35 56.18 13.97
CA ALA A 871 -28.35 57.19 14.33
C ALA A 871 -28.11 58.27 13.26
N GLY A 872 -28.66 58.08 12.06
CA GLY A 872 -28.62 59.04 10.93
C GLY A 872 -29.86 59.95 10.82
N LYS A 873 -30.54 60.23 11.94
CA LYS A 873 -31.61 61.23 12.05
C LYS A 873 -31.26 62.34 13.04
#